data_AF-A0A1S1Y187-F1
#
_entry.id   AF-A0A1S1Y187-F1
#
_cell.length_a   1.000
_cell.length_b   1.000
_cell.length_c   1.000
_cell.angle_alpha   90.00
_cell.angle_beta   90.00
_cell.angle_gamma   90.00
#
_symmetry.space_group_name_H-M   'P 1'
#
loop_
_entity.id
_entity.type
_entity.pdbx_description
1 polymer ?
#
loop_
_entity_poly.entity_id
_entity_poly.type
_entity_poly.pdbx_seq_one_letter_code
_entity_poly.pdbx_strand_id
1 'polypeptide(L)'
;MNQSAYFFDSDGAFVVEQYNDQAPFASFLPGIAGVSGRPAWAFYVNRGQAIASFGVRNKDGAFLEFFPADKAYQLTASRGFRTFLKIGDGPTAIRHEPFQRNAGTDVRQRLYVSEHEVGVEESHPRLGLRIRADMATLPEAAVAGLLRRVEITNTSPVSVHIEVVDGLPQVLPYAMNQWILKFMSRTSEAFMRVEDVASRVAFYRLRVWPTDSPQVEPVVAGNFFAGFRDGLLTPVIVDPERVFGLAGDFSKAERFFADSALDLDRQVAGNRTPSAFQTLRLEVPPGASHVFYGVYGHAASPEVCLSFVAEAAEAGYFEAKREANRRLLDRIGQKAFTATAKPLFDAHVRQCYLDNGLRGGFPTAVPGGALLYLFGRKHGDLERDYNDFLLQDSPYSEGNGDFRDVLQNRRVDLFFEPALGTRNIRYFFNLIQPDGYNPCALRNSRFVVDAPERLAERFAGLPAVAALLATEFKYAELWQVLSEAGADVEDLIAAILVEAREVEDAEFDRGYWSDHWTYLVDLLIAYRAIFPERLTDLLLETGYSFFEASHFVAPRTQKSVLTAHGVRQYGAVRFSADKQAIIAARAADKHRVRDRHGLGEVVYTSLLGKILTLVANKLATLDPAGIGIEMEADRPGWCDALNGLPGIFGSAVNETIELLRLVDFTRLALDSLDGSCDLPMELAEFIAGLQGLLAEPEPSAEWFWRDSGNLKEVYRARVFMGFAGELRTVGLAELREFLAEASRHLTAAIEKARMPQGIHTYYSYEASDYRALEGDKAEVLGFEQHTLPLFLEGFVHALRIAGPDEARRLYRAARASALFDSKLGMYRLNAPLGDDALALGRIGVFNDGWLENGSIFLHMHYKFVLEMLRAGLVDEFYADLEKLLVAFRDPAEYQRSPIENSSFLVSSGFDVDPRQHGRGCVARLSGSTVELLHLWTHLFLGPQPFACRNGELCFAPAPLLAGTMFAANSRTVSPFGYDEILPADSAAMVLFGSTLLVYINPSRRDSFGISAVQPLRYRLYDGNRGSRIVEGGSLPASMAQALRDGQIRRVDVELG
;
A
#
# COMPACT_ATOMS: atom_id res chain seq x y z
N MET A 1 -13.42 39.71 -0.77
CA MET A 1 -12.34 38.76 -1.11
C MET A 1 -13.02 37.44 -1.42
N ASN A 2 -12.87 36.88 -2.62
CA ASN A 2 -13.36 35.53 -2.90
C ASN A 2 -12.54 34.57 -2.05
N GLN A 3 -13.17 33.92 -1.08
CA GLN A 3 -12.54 32.86 -0.31
C GLN A 3 -12.27 31.68 -1.24
N SER A 4 -11.07 31.12 -1.20
CA SER A 4 -10.71 29.92 -1.98
C SER A 4 -11.68 28.79 -1.65
N ALA A 5 -12.10 28.01 -2.65
CA ALA A 5 -12.96 26.84 -2.46
C ALA A 5 -12.26 25.72 -1.66
N TYR A 6 -10.93 25.76 -1.59
CA TYR A 6 -10.09 24.76 -0.94
C TYR A 6 -8.99 25.46 -0.12
N PHE A 7 -8.76 25.04 1.11
CA PHE A 7 -7.68 25.55 1.96
C PHE A 7 -7.36 24.59 3.12
N PHE A 8 -6.24 24.82 3.82
CA PHE A 8 -5.95 24.17 5.10
C PHE A 8 -6.27 25.13 6.25
N ASP A 9 -6.93 24.64 7.31
CA ASP A 9 -7.19 25.45 8.50
C ASP A 9 -5.99 25.50 9.47
N SER A 10 -6.17 26.13 10.62
CA SER A 10 -5.11 26.28 11.64
C SER A 10 -4.69 24.96 12.28
N ASP A 11 -5.56 23.96 12.27
CA ASP A 11 -5.32 22.64 12.84
C ASP A 11 -4.75 21.67 11.78
N GLY A 12 -4.55 22.16 10.55
CA GLY A 12 -3.99 21.40 9.43
C GLY A 12 -5.02 20.53 8.71
N ALA A 13 -6.31 20.68 9.00
CA ALA A 13 -7.36 19.96 8.27
C ALA A 13 -7.57 20.58 6.89
N PHE A 14 -7.78 19.73 5.89
CA PHE A 14 -8.15 20.17 4.55
C PHE A 14 -9.64 20.50 4.50
N VAL A 15 -9.97 21.72 4.08
CA VAL A 15 -11.33 22.26 4.06
C VAL A 15 -11.79 22.47 2.61
N VAL A 16 -12.99 21.99 2.31
CA VAL A 16 -13.67 22.22 1.03
C VAL A 16 -14.94 23.04 1.27
N GLU A 17 -14.98 24.26 0.75
CA GLU A 17 -16.16 25.13 0.80
C GLU A 17 -17.19 24.73 -0.25
N GLN A 18 -18.47 24.73 0.15
CA GLN A 18 -19.59 24.28 -0.67
C GLN A 18 -19.31 22.92 -1.32
N TYR A 19 -18.73 22.00 -0.55
CA TYR A 19 -18.19 20.71 -1.03
C TYR A 19 -19.18 19.90 -1.89
N ASN A 20 -20.46 20.00 -1.56
CA ASN A 20 -21.57 19.36 -2.25
C ASN A 20 -21.72 19.79 -3.72
N ASP A 21 -21.23 20.98 -4.08
CA ASP A 21 -21.25 21.54 -5.43
C ASP A 21 -19.88 21.55 -6.10
N GLN A 22 -18.83 21.09 -5.39
CA GLN A 22 -17.51 20.88 -5.97
C GLN A 22 -17.43 19.57 -6.77
N ALA A 23 -16.39 19.43 -7.59
CA ALA A 23 -16.12 18.21 -8.35
C ALA A 23 -16.07 16.98 -7.42
N PRO A 24 -16.69 15.85 -7.81
CA PRO A 24 -16.78 14.69 -6.93
C PRO A 24 -15.42 14.03 -6.73
N PHE A 25 -15.15 13.55 -5.52
CA PHE A 25 -14.01 12.68 -5.23
C PHE A 25 -14.36 11.67 -4.14
N ALA A 26 -13.61 10.57 -4.09
CA ALA A 26 -13.69 9.55 -3.06
C ALA A 26 -12.35 9.43 -2.31
N SER A 27 -12.42 9.05 -1.03
CA SER A 27 -11.26 8.69 -0.20
C SER A 27 -11.75 7.82 0.98
N PHE A 28 -10.89 7.53 1.95
CA PHE A 28 -11.18 6.62 3.06
C PHE A 28 -10.51 7.06 4.36
N LEU A 29 -11.06 6.61 5.48
CA LEU A 29 -10.36 6.62 6.76
C LEU A 29 -9.39 5.43 6.83
N PRO A 30 -8.21 5.55 7.46
CA PRO A 30 -7.17 4.51 7.45
C PRO A 30 -7.62 3.12 7.92
N GLY A 31 -8.60 3.04 8.81
CA GLY A 31 -9.05 1.76 9.40
C GLY A 31 -8.03 1.15 10.37
N ILE A 32 -7.14 1.95 10.95
CA ILE A 32 -6.20 1.52 11.98
C ILE A 32 -6.90 1.60 13.34
N ALA A 33 -7.05 0.45 14.01
CA ALA A 33 -7.68 0.38 15.33
C ALA A 33 -6.69 0.13 16.48
N GLY A 34 -5.39 0.16 16.21
CA GLY A 34 -4.37 -0.14 17.21
C GLY A 34 -4.14 -1.64 17.36
N VAL A 35 -3.22 -2.04 18.26
CA VAL A 35 -2.79 -3.46 18.34
C VAL A 35 -3.85 -4.34 19.02
N SER A 36 -4.66 -3.77 19.91
CA SER A 36 -5.70 -4.53 20.62
C SER A 36 -7.11 -4.32 20.04
N GLY A 37 -7.31 -3.28 19.24
CA GLY A 37 -8.60 -2.95 18.64
C GLY A 37 -8.93 -3.74 17.38
N ARG A 38 -10.21 -3.79 17.04
CA ARG A 38 -10.71 -4.39 15.79
C ARG A 38 -10.95 -3.31 14.72
N PRO A 39 -10.38 -3.42 13.52
CA PRO A 39 -10.49 -2.40 12.49
C PRO A 39 -11.87 -2.37 11.82
N ALA A 40 -12.32 -1.16 11.48
CA ALA A 40 -13.42 -0.92 10.54
C ALA A 40 -12.87 -0.17 9.32
N TRP A 41 -13.23 -0.62 8.13
CA TRP A 41 -12.97 0.15 6.91
C TRP A 41 -14.11 1.16 6.68
N ALA A 42 -13.79 2.37 6.26
CA ALA A 42 -14.79 3.42 5.99
C ALA A 42 -14.38 4.27 4.79
N PHE A 43 -15.26 4.34 3.78
CA PHE A 43 -15.11 5.12 2.56
C PHE A 43 -16.04 6.33 2.58
N TYR A 44 -15.53 7.47 2.11
CA TYR A 44 -16.29 8.71 2.04
C TYR A 44 -16.16 9.38 0.66
N VAL A 45 -17.13 10.22 0.35
CA VAL A 45 -17.17 11.09 -0.82
C VAL A 45 -17.55 12.50 -0.39
N ASN A 46 -17.33 13.52 -1.22
CA ASN A 46 -17.78 14.89 -0.94
C ASN A 46 -19.26 15.12 -1.31
N ARG A 47 -20.16 14.23 -0.88
CA ARG A 47 -21.61 14.34 -1.10
C ARG A 47 -22.37 14.03 0.17
N GLY A 48 -23.48 14.73 0.41
CA GLY A 48 -24.31 14.53 1.59
C GLY A 48 -23.45 14.59 2.85
N GLN A 49 -23.63 13.65 3.77
CA GLN A 49 -22.85 13.61 5.02
C GLN A 49 -21.60 12.72 4.94
N ALA A 50 -20.94 12.78 3.79
CA ALA A 50 -19.65 12.18 3.43
C ALA A 50 -19.57 10.66 3.35
N ILE A 51 -19.91 9.91 4.41
CA ILE A 51 -19.70 8.45 4.45
C ILE A 51 -20.58 7.75 3.41
N ALA A 52 -19.93 7.04 2.48
CA ALA A 52 -20.58 6.32 1.39
C ALA A 52 -20.74 4.83 1.66
N SER A 53 -19.79 4.22 2.38
CA SER A 53 -19.80 2.80 2.74
C SER A 53 -18.83 2.52 3.87
N PHE A 54 -19.13 1.56 4.75
CA PHE A 54 -18.23 1.12 5.81
C PHE A 54 -18.60 -0.29 6.30
N GLY A 55 -17.66 -0.97 6.97
CA GLY A 55 -17.87 -2.31 7.49
C GLY A 55 -16.60 -2.91 8.10
N VAL A 56 -16.58 -4.24 8.21
CA VAL A 56 -15.45 -5.03 8.70
C VAL A 56 -14.89 -5.95 7.64
N ARG A 57 -13.65 -6.42 7.82
CA ARG A 57 -13.02 -7.45 6.98
C ARG A 57 -12.80 -7.06 5.51
N ASN A 58 -13.85 -7.06 4.70
CA ASN A 58 -13.84 -6.79 3.26
C ASN A 58 -15.25 -6.34 2.82
N LYS A 59 -15.50 -6.30 1.50
CA LYS A 59 -16.80 -5.90 0.92
C LYS A 59 -18.00 -6.76 1.36
N ASP A 60 -17.77 -8.00 1.81
CA ASP A 60 -18.83 -8.89 2.31
C ASP A 60 -19.20 -8.61 3.77
N GLY A 61 -18.33 -7.92 4.52
CA GLY A 61 -18.59 -7.47 5.89
C GLY A 61 -19.15 -6.04 5.96
N ALA A 62 -19.82 -5.56 4.90
CA ALA A 62 -20.38 -4.21 4.83
C ALA A 62 -21.55 -4.03 5.81
N PHE A 63 -21.55 -2.93 6.56
CA PHE A 63 -22.71 -2.45 7.31
C PHE A 63 -23.51 -1.46 6.43
N LEU A 64 -22.80 -0.55 5.75
CA LEU A 64 -23.37 0.25 4.67
C LEU A 64 -22.86 -0.29 3.34
N GLU A 65 -23.78 -0.66 2.45
CA GLU A 65 -23.49 -1.33 1.17
C GLU A 65 -22.37 -0.66 0.38
N PHE A 66 -21.44 -1.47 -0.13
CA PHE A 66 -20.35 -1.00 -0.96
C PHE A 66 -20.80 -0.77 -2.39
N PHE A 67 -20.53 0.42 -2.92
CA PHE A 67 -20.77 0.80 -4.30
C PHE A 67 -19.48 1.39 -4.93
N PRO A 68 -19.22 1.16 -6.22
CA PRO A 68 -18.16 1.89 -6.93
C PRO A 68 -18.39 3.41 -6.90
N ALA A 69 -17.32 4.18 -7.11
CA ALA A 69 -17.30 5.63 -6.93
C ALA A 69 -18.40 6.37 -7.71
N ASP A 70 -18.67 5.96 -8.95
CA ASP A 70 -19.70 6.57 -9.81
C ASP A 70 -21.10 6.49 -9.16
N LYS A 71 -21.42 5.36 -8.53
CA LYS A 71 -22.68 5.13 -7.81
C LYS A 71 -22.66 5.76 -6.43
N ALA A 72 -21.53 5.72 -5.73
CA ALA A 72 -21.38 6.39 -4.43
C ALA A 72 -21.71 7.89 -4.55
N TYR A 73 -21.19 8.59 -5.57
CA TYR A 73 -21.49 10.01 -5.80
C TYR A 73 -22.99 10.30 -6.00
N GLN A 74 -23.75 9.33 -6.52
CA GLN A 74 -25.18 9.47 -6.78
C GLN A 74 -26.03 9.15 -5.53
N LEU A 75 -25.59 8.16 -4.75
CA LEU A 75 -26.41 7.54 -3.71
C LEU A 75 -26.10 8.03 -2.29
N THR A 76 -24.90 8.56 -2.01
CA THR A 76 -24.52 8.94 -0.64
C THR A 76 -25.47 9.94 0.00
N ALA A 77 -26.00 10.90 -0.75
CA ALA A 77 -26.92 11.91 -0.19
C ALA A 77 -28.26 11.32 0.27
N SER A 78 -28.74 10.23 -0.35
CA SER A 78 -30.02 9.60 -0.01
C SER A 78 -29.87 8.34 0.85
N ARG A 79 -28.78 7.59 0.69
CA ARG A 79 -28.52 6.31 1.38
C ARG A 79 -27.45 6.37 2.48
N GLY A 80 -26.61 7.39 2.49
CA GLY A 80 -25.64 7.64 3.55
C GLY A 80 -26.28 8.24 4.80
N PHE A 81 -25.48 8.85 5.68
CA PHE A 81 -26.00 9.49 6.89
C PHE A 81 -26.97 10.64 6.58
N ARG A 82 -28.06 10.69 7.33
CA ARG A 82 -29.14 11.67 7.24
C ARG A 82 -29.44 12.24 8.61
N THR A 83 -29.73 13.54 8.66
CA THR A 83 -30.17 14.23 9.88
C THR A 83 -31.41 15.03 9.51
N PHE A 84 -32.47 14.92 10.29
CA PHE A 84 -33.72 15.64 10.08
C PHE A 84 -34.06 16.42 11.34
N LEU A 85 -34.44 17.68 11.16
CA LEU A 85 -34.76 18.60 12.25
C LEU A 85 -36.18 19.12 12.12
N LYS A 86 -36.95 19.07 13.21
CA LYS A 86 -38.13 19.93 13.41
C LYS A 86 -37.77 21.00 14.42
N ILE A 87 -37.79 22.25 14.01
CA ILE A 87 -37.32 23.40 14.80
C ILE A 87 -38.53 24.23 15.23
N GLY A 88 -38.69 24.40 16.55
CA GLY A 88 -39.86 25.04 17.17
C GLY A 88 -41.00 24.05 17.44
N ASP A 89 -42.11 24.57 17.95
CA ASP A 89 -43.22 23.77 18.44
C ASP A 89 -44.47 23.87 17.54
N GLY A 90 -45.27 22.81 17.54
CA GLY A 90 -46.58 22.78 16.89
C GLY A 90 -46.55 22.84 15.35
N PRO A 91 -47.67 23.20 14.70
CA PRO A 91 -47.80 23.19 13.24
C PRO A 91 -46.92 24.24 12.53
N THR A 92 -46.38 25.21 13.28
CA THR A 92 -45.45 26.23 12.80
C THR A 92 -43.99 25.78 12.80
N ALA A 93 -43.69 24.57 13.27
CA ALA A 93 -42.34 24.04 13.29
C ALA A 93 -41.71 24.01 11.89
N ILE A 94 -40.48 24.50 11.80
CA ILE A 94 -39.69 24.49 10.56
C ILE A 94 -39.11 23.10 10.37
N ARG A 95 -39.26 22.54 9.17
CA ARG A 95 -38.75 21.22 8.77
C ARG A 95 -37.47 21.44 7.99
N HIS A 96 -36.34 20.97 8.51
CA HIS A 96 -35.04 21.17 7.89
C HIS A 96 -34.27 19.86 7.77
N GLU A 97 -33.52 19.75 6.67
CA GLU A 97 -32.54 18.71 6.45
C GLU A 97 -31.22 19.36 6.02
N PRO A 98 -30.19 19.36 6.88
CA PRO A 98 -28.89 19.92 6.53
C PRO A 98 -28.14 19.08 5.50
N PHE A 99 -27.07 19.66 4.95
CA PHE A 99 -26.09 19.02 4.05
C PHE A 99 -26.65 18.64 2.68
N GLN A 100 -27.74 19.28 2.26
CA GLN A 100 -28.32 19.13 0.93
C GLN A 100 -27.67 20.06 -0.09
N ARG A 101 -27.58 19.61 -1.34
CA ARG A 101 -27.23 20.49 -2.46
C ARG A 101 -28.29 21.59 -2.60
N ASN A 102 -27.88 22.79 -3.02
CA ASN A 102 -28.76 23.94 -3.17
C ASN A 102 -29.51 24.34 -1.87
N ALA A 103 -28.88 24.19 -0.70
CA ALA A 103 -29.50 24.51 0.59
C ALA A 103 -29.92 26.00 0.77
N GLY A 104 -29.40 26.91 -0.07
CA GLY A 104 -29.75 28.33 -0.09
C GLY A 104 -28.53 29.22 -0.29
N THR A 105 -28.74 30.45 -0.75
CA THR A 105 -27.64 31.38 -1.07
C THR A 105 -26.88 31.90 0.16
N ASP A 106 -27.50 31.85 1.34
CA ASP A 106 -26.92 32.25 2.63
C ASP A 106 -26.39 31.07 3.45
N VAL A 107 -26.59 29.83 2.96
CA VAL A 107 -26.15 28.62 3.65
C VAL A 107 -24.71 28.30 3.26
N ARG A 108 -23.88 28.06 4.27
CA ARG A 108 -22.48 27.68 4.09
C ARG A 108 -22.30 26.23 4.48
N GLN A 109 -21.82 25.41 3.54
CA GLN A 109 -21.47 24.02 3.79
C GLN A 109 -19.97 23.79 3.64
N ARG A 110 -19.37 23.00 4.54
CA ARG A 110 -17.95 22.66 4.52
C ARG A 110 -17.74 21.17 4.74
N LEU A 111 -16.73 20.63 4.09
CA LEU A 111 -16.13 19.33 4.39
C LEU A 111 -14.76 19.57 5.02
N TYR A 112 -14.46 18.88 6.11
CA TYR A 112 -13.17 18.85 6.79
C TYR A 112 -12.58 17.43 6.64
N VAL A 113 -11.31 17.35 6.28
CA VAL A 113 -10.58 16.08 6.13
C VAL A 113 -9.28 16.18 6.90
N SER A 114 -9.06 15.22 7.81
CA SER A 114 -7.78 14.97 8.46
C SER A 114 -7.42 13.48 8.32
N GLU A 115 -6.23 13.09 8.79
CA GLU A 115 -5.80 11.69 8.77
C GLU A 115 -6.74 10.75 9.55
N HIS A 116 -7.35 11.25 10.64
CA HIS A 116 -8.11 10.45 11.61
C HIS A 116 -9.63 10.65 11.55
N GLU A 117 -10.11 11.70 10.90
CA GLU A 117 -11.54 12.02 10.83
C GLU A 117 -11.94 12.74 9.54
N VAL A 118 -13.22 12.57 9.18
CA VAL A 118 -13.89 13.35 8.14
C VAL A 118 -15.13 13.99 8.75
N GLY A 119 -15.36 15.28 8.48
CA GLY A 119 -16.48 16.01 9.06
C GLY A 119 -17.18 16.91 8.06
N VAL A 120 -18.47 17.15 8.27
CA VAL A 120 -19.26 18.12 7.51
C VAL A 120 -19.87 19.16 8.43
N GLU A 121 -19.93 20.41 8.00
CA GLU A 121 -20.55 21.51 8.74
C GLU A 121 -21.51 22.29 7.83
N GLU A 122 -22.68 22.65 8.36
CA GLU A 122 -23.61 23.58 7.74
C GLU A 122 -23.88 24.74 8.72
N SER A 123 -23.66 25.96 8.25
CA SER A 123 -24.11 27.18 8.94
C SER A 123 -25.30 27.76 8.20
N HIS A 124 -26.45 27.89 8.89
CA HIS A 124 -27.69 28.37 8.31
C HIS A 124 -28.19 29.63 9.06
N PRO A 125 -27.83 30.84 8.58
CA PRO A 125 -28.13 32.09 9.28
C PRO A 125 -29.62 32.34 9.50
N ARG A 126 -30.48 32.07 8.50
CA ARG A 126 -31.94 32.25 8.63
C ARG A 126 -32.60 31.32 9.65
N LEU A 127 -32.09 30.10 9.84
CA LEU A 127 -32.56 29.20 10.91
C LEU A 127 -31.91 29.52 12.26
N GLY A 128 -30.82 30.31 12.26
CA GLY A 128 -30.03 30.57 13.45
C GLY A 128 -29.35 29.32 14.00
N LEU A 129 -28.93 28.40 13.12
CA LEU A 129 -28.30 27.13 13.52
C LEU A 129 -26.96 26.90 12.81
N ARG A 130 -26.05 26.22 13.50
CA ARG A 130 -24.90 25.57 12.91
C ARG A 130 -24.93 24.09 13.30
N ILE A 131 -24.77 23.20 12.32
CA ILE A 131 -24.77 21.75 12.50
C ILE A 131 -23.44 21.21 12.01
N ARG A 132 -22.75 20.42 12.84
CA ARG A 132 -21.51 19.72 12.48
C ARG A 132 -21.65 18.23 12.74
N ALA A 133 -21.23 17.40 11.79
CA ALA A 133 -21.17 15.96 11.94
C ALA A 133 -19.76 15.46 11.64
N ASP A 134 -19.10 14.84 12.61
CA ASP A 134 -17.75 14.28 12.51
C ASP A 134 -17.81 12.74 12.53
N MET A 135 -17.02 12.09 11.69
CA MET A 135 -16.95 10.63 11.56
C MET A 135 -15.51 10.13 11.75
N ALA A 136 -15.34 9.15 12.63
CA ALA A 136 -14.04 8.54 12.94
C ALA A 136 -14.19 7.05 13.27
N THR A 137 -13.16 6.25 13.03
CA THR A 137 -13.11 4.84 13.47
C THR A 137 -12.83 4.75 14.97
N LEU A 138 -13.27 3.66 15.61
CA LEU A 138 -13.02 3.40 17.03
C LEU A 138 -11.66 2.68 17.24
N PRO A 139 -10.68 3.33 17.90
CA PRO A 139 -9.42 2.69 18.24
C PRO A 139 -9.50 1.91 19.57
N GLU A 140 -8.68 0.87 19.69
CA GLU A 140 -8.46 0.06 20.90
C GLU A 140 -9.78 -0.38 21.54
N ALA A 141 -10.76 -0.79 20.72
CA ALA A 141 -12.07 -1.24 21.16
C ALA A 141 -12.27 -2.72 20.82
N ALA A 142 -13.00 -3.44 21.69
CA ALA A 142 -13.32 -4.85 21.50
C ALA A 142 -14.27 -5.11 20.31
N VAL A 143 -14.87 -4.05 19.78
CA VAL A 143 -15.73 -4.01 18.59
C VAL A 143 -15.08 -3.18 17.50
N ALA A 144 -15.38 -3.48 16.25
CA ALA A 144 -15.11 -2.57 15.16
C ALA A 144 -16.26 -1.55 15.07
N GLY A 145 -15.97 -0.28 14.82
CA GLY A 145 -17.06 0.70 14.69
C GLY A 145 -16.68 2.02 14.07
N LEU A 146 -17.69 2.64 13.46
CA LEU A 146 -17.68 4.01 12.98
C LEU A 146 -18.46 4.87 13.98
N LEU A 147 -17.74 5.77 14.65
CA LEU A 147 -18.31 6.80 15.50
C LEU A 147 -18.81 7.95 14.62
N ARG A 148 -20.04 8.37 14.87
CA ARG A 148 -20.64 9.60 14.35
C ARG A 148 -20.92 10.53 15.52
N ARG A 149 -20.32 11.72 15.52
CA ARG A 149 -20.57 12.79 16.50
C ARG A 149 -21.34 13.91 15.81
N VAL A 150 -22.49 14.32 16.35
CA VAL A 150 -23.27 15.43 15.79
C VAL A 150 -23.40 16.53 16.83
N GLU A 151 -23.04 17.75 16.44
CA GLU A 151 -23.14 18.95 17.24
C GLU A 151 -24.13 19.93 16.60
N ILE A 152 -25.09 20.41 17.38
CA ILE A 152 -26.04 21.45 16.98
C ILE A 152 -25.82 22.68 17.87
N THR A 153 -25.37 23.78 17.27
CA THR A 153 -25.17 25.08 17.92
C THR A 153 -26.32 26.02 17.57
N ASN A 154 -26.92 26.65 18.59
CA ASN A 154 -27.86 27.74 18.40
C ASN A 154 -27.12 29.07 18.26
N THR A 155 -27.20 29.68 17.09
CA THR A 155 -26.59 30.98 16.77
C THR A 155 -27.61 32.12 16.77
N SER A 156 -28.87 31.83 17.08
CA SER A 156 -29.93 32.81 17.25
C SER A 156 -29.93 33.42 18.66
N PRO A 157 -30.61 34.56 18.89
CA PRO A 157 -30.72 35.19 20.20
C PRO A 157 -31.77 34.55 21.12
N VAL A 158 -32.50 33.51 20.69
CA VAL A 158 -33.58 32.86 21.45
C VAL A 158 -33.35 31.37 21.59
N SER A 159 -33.82 30.75 22.68
CA SER A 159 -33.76 29.30 22.83
C SER A 159 -34.60 28.61 21.73
N VAL A 160 -34.10 27.48 21.23
CA VAL A 160 -34.78 26.70 20.19
C VAL A 160 -35.04 25.28 20.65
N HIS A 161 -36.28 24.82 20.48
CA HIS A 161 -36.63 23.40 20.65
C HIS A 161 -36.43 22.68 19.33
N ILE A 162 -35.78 21.52 19.35
CA ILE A 162 -35.47 20.75 18.15
C ILE A 162 -35.79 19.28 18.40
N GLU A 163 -36.71 18.72 17.61
CA GLU A 163 -36.80 17.26 17.46
C GLU A 163 -35.82 16.81 16.38
N VAL A 164 -35.08 15.74 16.65
CA VAL A 164 -34.02 15.22 15.78
C VAL A 164 -34.28 13.77 15.44
N VAL A 165 -34.08 13.41 14.17
CA VAL A 165 -33.83 12.03 13.71
C VAL A 165 -32.49 12.00 13.01
N ASP A 166 -31.56 11.17 13.46
CA ASP A 166 -30.18 11.12 12.93
C ASP A 166 -29.70 9.68 12.72
N GLY A 167 -29.15 9.39 11.55
CA GLY A 167 -28.56 8.07 11.25
C GLY A 167 -28.73 7.61 9.80
N LEU A 168 -28.84 6.30 9.60
CA LEU A 168 -28.83 5.66 8.29
C LEU A 168 -30.23 5.17 7.87
N PRO A 169 -30.67 5.50 6.65
CA PRO A 169 -31.97 5.06 6.12
C PRO A 169 -32.03 3.57 5.82
N GLN A 170 -30.88 2.97 5.48
CA GLN A 170 -30.78 1.56 5.15
C GLN A 170 -29.45 1.02 5.64
N VAL A 171 -29.47 -0.16 6.25
CA VAL A 171 -28.28 -0.85 6.74
C VAL A 171 -28.36 -2.35 6.49
N LEU A 172 -27.19 -2.99 6.44
CA LEU A 172 -27.05 -4.41 6.21
C LEU A 172 -26.87 -5.17 7.53
N PRO A 173 -27.72 -6.17 7.81
CA PRO A 173 -27.42 -7.19 8.81
C PRO A 173 -26.14 -7.96 8.47
N TYR A 174 -25.40 -8.40 9.49
CA TYR A 174 -24.23 -9.26 9.27
C TYR A 174 -24.62 -10.58 8.59
N ALA A 175 -23.67 -11.18 7.85
CA ALA A 175 -23.83 -12.32 6.93
C ALA A 175 -24.54 -12.02 5.59
N MET A 176 -24.69 -10.74 5.22
CA MET A 176 -25.14 -10.30 3.91
C MET A 176 -23.96 -10.01 2.97
N ASN A 177 -23.43 -11.04 2.31
CA ASN A 177 -22.32 -10.88 1.37
C ASN A 177 -22.73 -10.19 0.05
N GLN A 178 -21.74 -9.79 -0.75
CA GLN A 178 -21.94 -9.07 -2.02
C GLN A 178 -22.83 -9.82 -3.01
N TRP A 179 -22.72 -11.13 -3.07
CA TRP A 179 -23.53 -11.95 -3.98
C TRP A 179 -25.01 -11.89 -3.59
N ILE A 180 -25.31 -12.05 -2.29
CA ILE A 180 -26.66 -11.97 -1.76
C ILE A 180 -27.28 -10.60 -2.08
N LEU A 181 -26.55 -9.51 -1.86
CA LEU A 181 -27.03 -8.15 -2.12
C LEU A 181 -27.40 -7.93 -3.59
N LYS A 182 -26.58 -8.43 -4.51
CA LYS A 182 -26.75 -8.22 -5.96
C LYS A 182 -27.83 -9.12 -6.57
N PHE A 183 -27.96 -10.36 -6.10
CA PHE A 183 -28.75 -11.38 -6.78
C PHE A 183 -29.94 -11.92 -5.98
N MET A 184 -29.98 -11.69 -4.65
CA MET A 184 -30.99 -12.28 -3.76
C MET A 184 -31.56 -11.30 -2.72
N SER A 185 -31.26 -10.00 -2.80
CA SER A 185 -31.57 -9.02 -1.74
C SER A 185 -33.01 -9.06 -1.26
N ARG A 186 -34.00 -9.12 -2.17
CA ARG A 186 -35.43 -9.18 -1.79
C ARG A 186 -35.79 -10.44 -1.01
N THR A 187 -35.34 -11.61 -1.45
CA THR A 187 -35.62 -12.89 -0.77
C THR A 187 -34.90 -12.95 0.57
N SER A 188 -33.68 -12.41 0.63
CA SER A 188 -32.86 -12.39 1.83
C SER A 188 -33.43 -11.52 2.95
N GLU A 189 -34.34 -10.59 2.66
CA GLU A 189 -35.07 -9.86 3.70
C GLU A 189 -35.74 -10.80 4.69
N ALA A 190 -36.25 -11.97 4.24
CA ALA A 190 -36.88 -12.98 5.09
C ALA A 190 -35.92 -13.58 6.15
N PHE A 191 -34.61 -13.46 5.97
CA PHE A 191 -33.59 -13.92 6.91
C PHE A 191 -33.14 -12.81 7.87
N MET A 192 -33.43 -11.55 7.54
CA MET A 192 -32.98 -10.39 8.29
C MET A 192 -33.75 -10.25 9.61
N ARG A 193 -33.01 -10.01 10.68
CA ARG A 193 -33.57 -9.70 11.99
C ARG A 193 -32.78 -8.61 12.69
N VAL A 194 -33.50 -7.76 13.40
CA VAL A 194 -32.97 -6.79 14.35
C VAL A 194 -33.43 -7.18 15.74
N GLU A 195 -32.48 -7.36 16.64
CA GLU A 195 -32.70 -7.77 18.02
C GLU A 195 -32.45 -6.57 18.96
N ASP A 196 -32.95 -6.70 20.20
CA ASP A 196 -32.73 -5.76 21.32
C ASP A 196 -33.24 -4.31 21.19
N VAL A 197 -34.06 -4.01 20.18
CA VAL A 197 -34.67 -2.68 19.92
C VAL A 197 -35.28 -2.03 21.17
N ALA A 198 -35.98 -2.83 22.01
CA ALA A 198 -36.62 -2.36 23.24
C ALA A 198 -35.62 -1.84 24.30
N SER A 199 -34.40 -2.38 24.29
CA SER A 199 -33.28 -1.95 25.14
C SER A 199 -32.53 -0.75 24.55
N ARG A 200 -33.03 -0.15 23.47
CA ARG A 200 -32.42 0.98 22.74
C ARG A 200 -31.06 0.66 22.11
N VAL A 201 -30.77 -0.62 21.88
CA VAL A 201 -29.61 -1.11 21.14
C VAL A 201 -30.15 -1.96 20.01
N ALA A 202 -29.74 -1.72 18.77
CA ALA A 202 -30.18 -2.52 17.64
C ALA A 202 -29.07 -3.48 17.22
N PHE A 203 -29.31 -4.79 17.24
CA PHE A 203 -28.35 -5.81 16.81
C PHE A 203 -28.83 -6.51 15.53
N TYR A 204 -28.08 -6.36 14.44
CA TYR A 204 -28.47 -6.72 13.07
C TYR A 204 -27.69 -7.94 12.57
N ARG A 205 -28.39 -9.05 12.34
CA ARG A 205 -27.80 -10.27 11.76
C ARG A 205 -28.82 -11.09 10.97
N LEU A 206 -28.32 -11.96 10.10
CA LEU A 206 -29.07 -13.17 9.75
C LEU A 206 -29.02 -14.12 10.95
N ARG A 207 -30.05 -14.93 11.21
CA ARG A 207 -29.99 -15.91 12.32
C ARG A 207 -29.18 -17.16 11.98
N VAL A 208 -29.15 -17.48 10.69
CA VAL A 208 -28.44 -18.63 10.11
C VAL A 208 -27.86 -18.21 8.78
N TRP A 209 -26.81 -18.89 8.35
CA TRP A 209 -26.27 -18.69 7.01
C TRP A 209 -27.32 -19.08 5.96
N PRO A 210 -27.53 -18.26 4.92
CA PRO A 210 -28.50 -18.54 3.86
C PRO A 210 -27.88 -19.50 2.83
N THR A 211 -27.39 -20.66 3.28
CA THR A 211 -26.78 -21.70 2.44
C THR A 211 -27.81 -22.75 2.05
N ASP A 212 -27.70 -23.25 0.82
CA ASP A 212 -28.49 -24.39 0.35
C ASP A 212 -27.83 -25.70 0.81
N SER A 213 -27.84 -25.92 2.13
CA SER A 213 -27.19 -27.05 2.80
C SER A 213 -28.12 -27.65 3.86
N PRO A 214 -28.12 -28.98 4.07
CA PRO A 214 -28.82 -29.58 5.20
C PRO A 214 -28.20 -29.19 6.55
N GLN A 215 -26.97 -28.66 6.56
CA GLN A 215 -26.30 -28.18 7.77
C GLN A 215 -26.75 -26.75 8.09
N VAL A 216 -27.51 -26.60 9.17
CA VAL A 216 -27.93 -25.28 9.67
C VAL A 216 -26.81 -24.69 10.52
N GLU A 217 -26.21 -23.62 10.04
CA GLU A 217 -25.11 -22.94 10.73
C GLU A 217 -25.59 -21.61 11.32
N PRO A 218 -25.57 -21.43 12.65
CA PRO A 218 -26.01 -20.20 13.28
C PRO A 218 -25.01 -19.07 13.04
N VAL A 219 -25.53 -17.84 12.92
CA VAL A 219 -24.72 -16.63 12.84
C VAL A 219 -24.76 -15.93 14.20
N VAL A 220 -23.65 -15.99 14.94
CA VAL A 220 -23.54 -15.40 16.28
C VAL A 220 -23.20 -13.92 16.22
N ALA A 221 -22.18 -13.57 15.44
CA ALA A 221 -21.75 -12.19 15.25
C ALA A 221 -22.82 -11.33 14.57
N GLY A 222 -22.74 -10.02 14.76
CA GLY A 222 -23.72 -9.09 14.26
C GLY A 222 -23.19 -7.67 14.13
N ASN A 223 -23.82 -6.91 13.22
CA ASN A 223 -23.66 -5.47 13.19
C ASN A 223 -24.54 -4.86 14.31
N PHE A 224 -24.22 -3.69 14.81
CA PHE A 224 -25.02 -3.05 15.86
C PHE A 224 -25.08 -1.53 15.72
N PHE A 225 -26.15 -0.93 16.24
CA PHE A 225 -26.31 0.50 16.37
C PHE A 225 -26.74 0.88 17.79
N ALA A 226 -26.06 1.87 18.36
CA ALA A 226 -26.46 2.51 19.61
C ALA A 226 -26.21 4.02 19.50
N GLY A 227 -27.22 4.81 19.89
CA GLY A 227 -27.14 6.26 19.99
C GLY A 227 -27.00 6.71 21.45
N PHE A 228 -26.23 7.77 21.69
CA PHE A 228 -25.88 8.25 23.03
C PHE A 228 -26.04 9.75 23.15
N ARG A 229 -26.59 10.18 24.28
CA ARG A 229 -26.61 11.58 24.70
C ARG A 229 -26.42 11.64 26.21
N ASP A 230 -25.48 12.47 26.66
CA ASP A 230 -25.20 12.68 28.09
C ASP A 230 -24.97 11.34 28.85
N GLY A 231 -24.32 10.37 28.19
CA GLY A 231 -24.07 9.01 28.71
C GLY A 231 -25.28 8.07 28.67
N LEU A 232 -26.44 8.52 28.18
CA LEU A 232 -27.67 7.73 28.12
C LEU A 232 -27.99 7.27 26.69
N LEU A 233 -28.55 6.07 26.58
CA LEU A 233 -29.02 5.52 25.32
C LEU A 233 -30.25 6.28 24.79
N THR A 234 -30.18 6.71 23.53
CA THR A 234 -31.29 7.31 22.80
C THR A 234 -32.18 6.23 22.18
N PRO A 235 -33.50 6.44 22.07
CA PRO A 235 -34.38 5.54 21.31
C PRO A 235 -33.89 5.32 19.88
N VAL A 236 -33.95 4.06 19.42
CA VAL A 236 -33.53 3.66 18.07
C VAL A 236 -34.73 3.44 17.14
N ILE A 237 -34.55 3.74 15.85
CA ILE A 237 -35.52 3.50 14.79
C ILE A 237 -34.90 2.56 13.75
N VAL A 238 -35.44 1.35 13.68
CA VAL A 238 -34.95 0.24 12.83
C VAL A 238 -35.87 -0.05 11.65
N ASP A 239 -37.08 0.48 11.66
CA ASP A 239 -38.01 0.41 10.54
C ASP A 239 -38.02 1.73 9.74
N PRO A 240 -37.48 1.75 8.51
CA PRO A 240 -37.39 2.98 7.71
C PRO A 240 -38.76 3.60 7.42
N GLU A 241 -39.84 2.80 7.40
CA GLU A 241 -41.20 3.33 7.21
C GLU A 241 -41.66 4.25 8.33
N ARG A 242 -41.08 4.14 9.54
CA ARG A 242 -41.39 5.07 10.63
C ARG A 242 -40.89 6.48 10.34
N VAL A 243 -39.87 6.63 9.49
CA VAL A 243 -39.28 7.93 9.12
C VAL A 243 -39.79 8.40 7.76
N PHE A 244 -39.76 7.53 6.75
CA PHE A 244 -40.00 7.86 5.34
C PHE A 244 -41.40 7.51 4.85
N GLY A 245 -42.18 6.74 5.60
CA GLY A 245 -43.42 6.18 5.06
C GLY A 245 -43.12 5.25 3.88
N LEU A 246 -43.96 5.29 2.85
CA LEU A 246 -43.81 4.42 1.67
C LEU A 246 -42.78 4.94 0.65
N ALA A 247 -42.10 6.06 0.93
CA ALA A 247 -41.05 6.61 0.09
C ALA A 247 -39.77 5.75 0.16
N GLY A 248 -39.75 4.66 -0.63
CA GLY A 248 -38.64 3.69 -0.69
C GLY A 248 -37.37 4.21 -1.37
N ASP A 249 -37.38 5.41 -1.93
CA ASP A 249 -36.19 6.12 -2.44
C ASP A 249 -35.51 6.98 -1.37
N PHE A 250 -36.12 7.08 -0.17
CA PHE A 250 -35.68 7.89 0.95
C PHE A 250 -35.56 9.40 0.63
N SER A 251 -36.25 9.87 -0.41
CA SER A 251 -36.17 11.26 -0.87
C SER A 251 -36.67 12.27 0.19
N LYS A 252 -37.67 11.89 0.99
CA LYS A 252 -38.26 12.75 2.03
C LYS A 252 -38.68 11.96 3.26
N ALA A 253 -38.34 12.46 4.46
CA ALA A 253 -38.78 11.89 5.73
C ALA A 253 -40.26 12.23 6.02
N GLU A 254 -41.18 11.66 5.24
CA GLU A 254 -42.61 12.01 5.26
C GLU A 254 -43.26 11.87 6.64
N ARG A 255 -42.94 10.78 7.35
CA ARG A 255 -43.51 10.49 8.68
C ARG A 255 -42.88 11.33 9.76
N PHE A 256 -41.56 11.54 9.68
CA PHE A 256 -40.93 12.46 10.60
C PHE A 256 -41.51 13.85 10.42
N PHE A 257 -41.56 14.42 9.21
CA PHE A 257 -42.04 15.78 8.98
C PHE A 257 -43.57 15.98 9.06
N ALA A 258 -44.34 14.92 9.30
CA ALA A 258 -45.77 15.04 9.59
C ALA A 258 -46.03 15.71 10.95
N ASP A 259 -47.25 16.19 11.17
CA ASP A 259 -47.65 16.82 12.43
C ASP A 259 -47.88 15.80 13.56
N SER A 260 -47.98 14.51 13.22
CA SER A 260 -48.06 13.40 14.18
C SER A 260 -46.69 13.06 14.78
N ALA A 261 -46.68 12.62 16.04
CA ALA A 261 -45.49 12.04 16.66
C ALA A 261 -45.07 10.75 15.95
N LEU A 262 -43.77 10.44 16.00
CA LEU A 262 -43.22 9.17 15.50
C LEU A 262 -43.75 7.99 16.32
N ASP A 263 -44.19 6.94 15.64
CA ASP A 263 -44.55 5.65 16.26
C ASP A 263 -43.29 4.80 16.44
N LEU A 264 -42.81 4.71 17.68
CA LEU A 264 -41.62 3.94 18.04
C LEU A 264 -41.96 2.55 18.61
N ASP A 265 -43.23 2.29 18.92
CA ASP A 265 -43.69 1.06 19.57
C ASP A 265 -43.95 -0.06 18.55
N ARG A 266 -44.33 0.29 17.32
CA ARG A 266 -44.73 -0.67 16.25
C ARG A 266 -43.73 -0.74 15.10
N GLN A 267 -42.46 -0.91 15.44
CA GLN A 267 -41.40 -1.06 14.44
C GLN A 267 -41.34 -2.48 13.87
N VAL A 268 -41.12 -2.59 12.57
CA VAL A 268 -40.83 -3.86 11.90
C VAL A 268 -39.34 -4.19 12.04
N ALA A 269 -39.01 -5.21 12.83
CA ALA A 269 -37.64 -5.60 13.15
C ALA A 269 -37.17 -6.89 12.42
N GLY A 270 -37.84 -7.29 11.34
CA GLY A 270 -37.46 -8.45 10.53
C GLY A 270 -38.26 -8.53 9.24
N ASN A 271 -37.87 -9.44 8.34
CA ASN A 271 -38.49 -9.62 7.01
C ASN A 271 -38.43 -8.37 6.12
N ARG A 272 -37.50 -7.46 6.39
CA ARG A 272 -37.31 -6.20 5.69
C ARG A 272 -35.87 -5.71 5.88
N THR A 273 -35.33 -5.01 4.89
CA THR A 273 -34.09 -4.27 5.07
C THR A 273 -34.27 -3.14 6.11
N PRO A 274 -33.50 -3.14 7.21
CA PRO A 274 -33.70 -2.22 8.33
C PRO A 274 -33.00 -0.87 8.13
N SER A 275 -33.33 0.09 8.99
CA SER A 275 -32.62 1.36 9.19
C SER A 275 -31.81 1.36 10.49
N ALA A 276 -31.00 2.40 10.69
CA ALA A 276 -30.30 2.66 11.96
C ALA A 276 -30.35 4.15 12.27
N PHE A 277 -31.44 4.62 12.88
CA PHE A 277 -31.56 6.00 13.35
C PHE A 277 -31.69 6.07 14.86
N GLN A 278 -31.28 7.19 15.43
CA GLN A 278 -31.68 7.63 16.76
C GLN A 278 -32.67 8.80 16.67
N THR A 279 -33.47 8.97 17.72
CA THR A 279 -34.31 10.16 17.87
C THR A 279 -34.20 10.77 19.27
N LEU A 280 -34.22 12.10 19.33
CA LEU A 280 -34.07 12.86 20.57
C LEU A 280 -34.73 14.24 20.45
N ARG A 281 -34.99 14.86 21.60
CA ARG A 281 -35.48 16.24 21.71
C ARG A 281 -34.46 17.10 22.42
N LEU A 282 -34.11 18.23 21.83
CA LEU A 282 -33.14 19.18 22.34
C LEU A 282 -33.84 20.51 22.66
N GLU A 283 -33.43 21.13 23.75
CA GLU A 283 -33.64 22.56 23.99
C GLU A 283 -32.26 23.19 23.95
N VAL A 284 -31.99 24.07 22.97
CA VAL A 284 -30.66 24.65 22.75
C VAL A 284 -30.72 26.15 23.08
N PRO A 285 -30.17 26.59 24.24
CA PRO A 285 -30.11 28.00 24.59
C PRO A 285 -29.30 28.85 23.59
N PRO A 286 -29.49 30.18 23.53
CA PRO A 286 -28.69 31.06 22.70
C PRO A 286 -27.19 30.88 22.93
N GLY A 287 -26.43 30.65 21.84
CA GLY A 287 -24.97 30.46 21.89
C GLY A 287 -24.51 29.09 22.41
N ALA A 288 -25.41 28.22 22.86
CA ALA A 288 -25.07 26.89 23.35
C ALA A 288 -24.95 25.86 22.22
N SER A 289 -24.20 24.79 22.48
CA SER A 289 -24.09 23.59 21.64
C SER A 289 -24.58 22.37 22.41
N HIS A 290 -25.28 21.46 21.74
CA HIS A 290 -25.52 20.11 22.21
C HIS A 290 -24.85 19.09 21.30
N VAL A 291 -24.24 18.07 21.90
CA VAL A 291 -23.54 16.98 21.21
C VAL A 291 -24.24 15.66 21.52
N PHE A 292 -24.43 14.84 20.51
CA PHE A 292 -24.87 13.45 20.66
C PHE A 292 -24.08 12.55 19.69
N TYR A 293 -24.09 11.25 19.97
CA TYR A 293 -23.24 10.28 19.29
C TYR A 293 -24.06 9.12 18.74
N GLY A 294 -23.58 8.51 17.66
CA GLY A 294 -24.06 7.23 17.16
C GLY A 294 -22.87 6.32 16.86
N VAL A 295 -22.91 5.08 17.35
CA VAL A 295 -21.91 4.08 17.01
C VAL A 295 -22.55 3.05 16.10
N TYR A 296 -21.97 2.89 14.92
CA TYR A 296 -22.34 1.90 13.92
C TYR A 296 -21.21 0.89 13.84
N GLY A 297 -21.38 -0.26 14.49
CA GLY A 297 -20.30 -1.22 14.66
C GLY A 297 -20.64 -2.67 14.32
N HIS A 298 -19.66 -3.52 14.59
CA HIS A 298 -19.70 -4.96 14.46
C HIS A 298 -19.14 -5.59 15.73
N ALA A 299 -19.82 -6.61 16.25
CA ALA A 299 -19.41 -7.35 17.42
C ALA A 299 -19.44 -8.87 17.14
N ALA A 300 -18.48 -9.58 17.72
CA ALA A 300 -18.38 -11.03 17.61
C ALA A 300 -19.58 -11.77 18.24
N SER A 301 -20.26 -11.13 19.20
CA SER A 301 -21.49 -11.64 19.82
C SER A 301 -22.34 -10.51 20.43
N PRO A 302 -23.61 -10.77 20.77
CA PRO A 302 -24.45 -9.83 21.51
C PRO A 302 -23.85 -9.42 22.87
N GLU A 303 -23.20 -10.34 23.58
CA GLU A 303 -22.57 -10.07 24.88
C GLU A 303 -21.42 -9.06 24.77
N VAL A 304 -20.58 -9.21 23.73
CA VAL A 304 -19.50 -8.25 23.43
C VAL A 304 -20.09 -6.88 23.09
N CYS A 305 -21.19 -6.85 22.32
CA CYS A 305 -21.89 -5.60 22.01
C CYS A 305 -22.42 -4.90 23.28
N LEU A 306 -23.10 -5.63 24.16
CA LEU A 306 -23.65 -5.06 25.39
C LEU A 306 -22.55 -4.59 26.35
N SER A 307 -21.45 -5.33 26.45
CA SER A 307 -20.27 -4.92 27.23
C SER A 307 -19.70 -3.59 26.70
N PHE A 308 -19.52 -3.49 25.37
CA PHE A 308 -19.07 -2.25 24.75
C PHE A 308 -20.04 -1.09 24.98
N VAL A 309 -21.36 -1.32 24.85
CA VAL A 309 -22.36 -0.27 25.06
C VAL A 309 -22.34 0.25 26.50
N ALA A 310 -22.13 -0.62 27.48
CA ALA A 310 -21.99 -0.23 28.87
C ALA A 310 -20.74 0.64 29.11
N GLU A 311 -19.59 0.27 28.52
CA GLU A 311 -18.36 1.06 28.55
C GLU A 311 -18.54 2.42 27.85
N ALA A 312 -19.17 2.42 26.68
CA ALA A 312 -19.38 3.63 25.88
C ALA A 312 -20.37 4.64 26.48
N ALA A 313 -21.16 4.23 27.48
CA ALA A 313 -22.04 5.11 28.24
C ALA A 313 -21.29 6.01 29.23
N GLU A 314 -20.00 5.74 29.51
CA GLU A 314 -19.19 6.58 30.40
C GLU A 314 -19.02 8.01 29.87
N ALA A 315 -19.09 8.99 30.77
CA ALA A 315 -18.96 10.40 30.41
C ALA A 315 -17.57 10.68 29.78
N GLY A 316 -17.58 11.29 28.59
CA GLY A 316 -16.35 11.65 27.88
C GLY A 316 -15.72 10.51 27.06
N TYR A 317 -16.30 9.30 27.06
CA TYR A 317 -15.77 8.13 26.33
C TYR A 317 -15.42 8.43 24.87
N PHE A 318 -16.38 9.00 24.12
CA PHE A 318 -16.22 9.22 22.69
C PHE A 318 -15.16 10.28 22.35
N GLU A 319 -15.08 11.37 23.10
CA GLU A 319 -14.02 12.37 22.90
C GLU A 319 -12.64 11.79 23.24
N ALA A 320 -12.56 10.97 24.29
CA ALA A 320 -11.32 10.25 24.62
C ALA A 320 -10.92 9.27 23.50
N LYS A 321 -11.87 8.55 22.89
CA LYS A 321 -11.61 7.66 21.74
C LYS A 321 -11.20 8.42 20.48
N ARG A 322 -11.80 9.59 20.20
CA ARG A 322 -11.35 10.47 19.09
C ARG A 322 -9.91 10.93 19.29
N GLU A 323 -9.59 11.42 20.48
CA GLU A 323 -8.23 11.83 20.82
C GLU A 323 -7.25 10.65 20.79
N ALA A 324 -7.66 9.47 21.24
CA ALA A 324 -6.86 8.24 21.11
C ALA A 324 -6.59 7.88 19.64
N ASN A 325 -7.57 8.07 18.75
CA ASN A 325 -7.45 7.79 17.32
C ASN A 325 -6.44 8.75 16.68
N ARG A 326 -6.57 10.05 16.98
CA ARG A 326 -5.62 11.08 16.55
C ARG A 326 -4.20 10.74 17.01
N ARG A 327 -4.02 10.47 18.31
CA ARG A 327 -2.71 10.11 18.88
C ARG A 327 -2.13 8.83 18.28
N LEU A 328 -2.96 7.85 17.95
CA LEU A 328 -2.51 6.61 17.31
C LEU A 328 -1.91 6.90 15.94
N LEU A 329 -2.60 7.67 15.10
CA LEU A 329 -2.08 8.05 13.79
C LEU A 329 -0.89 9.00 13.90
N ASP A 330 -0.89 9.95 14.84
CA ASP A 330 0.26 10.81 15.13
C ASP A 330 1.50 9.97 15.48
N ARG A 331 1.37 8.97 16.37
CA ARG A 331 2.48 8.07 16.75
C ARG A 331 3.00 7.23 15.58
N ILE A 332 2.14 6.87 14.63
CA ILE A 332 2.57 6.17 13.42
C ILE A 332 3.30 7.16 12.50
N GLY A 333 2.68 8.29 12.20
CA GLY A 333 3.23 9.33 11.32
C GLY A 333 4.54 9.96 11.81
N GLN A 334 4.79 9.95 13.12
CA GLN A 334 6.01 10.51 13.71
C GLN A 334 7.30 9.86 13.19
N LYS A 335 7.25 8.60 12.74
CA LYS A 335 8.42 7.90 12.18
C LYS A 335 8.95 8.56 10.90
N ALA A 336 8.12 9.36 10.22
CA ALA A 336 8.49 10.17 9.06
C ALA A 336 8.33 11.69 9.34
N PHE A 337 8.41 12.10 10.60
CA PHE A 337 8.36 13.51 10.96
C PHE A 337 9.41 14.30 10.18
N THR A 338 8.98 15.42 9.61
CA THR A 338 9.79 16.32 8.80
C THR A 338 9.45 17.74 9.19
N ALA A 339 10.47 18.60 9.24
CA ALA A 339 10.30 20.01 9.48
C ALA A 339 11.22 20.80 8.57
N THR A 340 10.67 21.52 7.60
CA THR A 340 11.40 22.37 6.64
C THR A 340 10.77 23.76 6.58
N ALA A 341 11.27 24.64 5.72
CA ALA A 341 10.60 25.89 5.38
C ALA A 341 9.38 25.70 4.45
N LYS A 342 9.04 24.46 4.06
CA LYS A 342 7.93 24.12 3.17
C LYS A 342 6.93 23.16 3.87
N PRO A 343 5.97 23.66 4.68
CA PRO A 343 5.08 22.81 5.48
C PRO A 343 4.22 21.80 4.69
N LEU A 344 3.85 22.12 3.44
CA LEU A 344 3.11 21.18 2.58
C LEU A 344 3.96 19.96 2.19
N PHE A 345 5.27 20.14 2.00
CA PHE A 345 6.18 19.01 1.79
C PHE A 345 6.26 18.14 3.05
N ASP A 346 6.39 18.78 4.22
CA ASP A 346 6.46 18.08 5.50
C ASP A 346 5.21 17.22 5.75
N ALA A 347 4.02 17.79 5.52
CA ALA A 347 2.74 17.09 5.64
C ALA A 347 2.58 15.97 4.60
N HIS A 348 3.02 16.19 3.36
CA HIS A 348 2.95 15.18 2.29
C HIS A 348 3.85 13.96 2.58
N VAL A 349 5.06 14.19 3.12
CA VAL A 349 5.95 13.09 3.55
C VAL A 349 5.30 12.24 4.63
N ARG A 350 4.73 12.87 5.66
CA ARG A 350 4.02 12.19 6.74
C ARG A 350 2.83 11.38 6.23
N GLN A 351 2.00 11.97 5.35
CA GLN A 351 0.86 11.30 4.75
C GLN A 351 1.30 10.10 3.88
N CYS A 352 2.36 10.26 3.09
CA CYS A 352 2.91 9.15 2.29
C CYS A 352 3.49 8.03 3.15
N TYR A 353 4.03 8.31 4.34
CA TYR A 353 4.43 7.26 5.28
C TYR A 353 3.23 6.44 5.77
N LEU A 354 2.14 7.12 6.15
CA LEU A 354 0.91 6.46 6.55
C LEU A 354 0.36 5.59 5.41
N ASP A 355 0.25 6.13 4.20
CA ASP A 355 -0.30 5.41 3.05
C ASP A 355 0.62 4.28 2.55
N ASN A 356 1.94 4.44 2.66
CA ASN A 356 2.91 3.37 2.37
C ASN A 356 2.70 2.18 3.31
N GLY A 357 2.56 2.43 4.61
CA GLY A 357 2.31 1.37 5.59
C GLY A 357 0.90 0.80 5.52
N LEU A 358 -0.12 1.55 5.10
CA LEU A 358 -1.44 0.95 4.81
C LEU A 358 -1.40 -0.03 3.63
N ARG A 359 -0.46 0.12 2.69
CA ARG A 359 -0.29 -0.79 1.55
C ARG A 359 0.71 -1.92 1.84
N GLY A 360 1.77 -1.67 2.61
CA GLY A 360 2.85 -2.62 2.91
C GLY A 360 2.86 -3.23 4.32
N GLY A 361 2.08 -2.69 5.25
CA GLY A 361 2.11 -2.97 6.69
C GLY A 361 3.16 -2.14 7.45
N PHE A 362 2.98 -2.00 8.76
CA PHE A 362 3.95 -1.36 9.67
C PHE A 362 4.67 -2.40 10.54
N PRO A 363 6.01 -2.43 10.56
CA PRO A 363 6.75 -3.32 11.44
C PRO A 363 6.48 -2.93 12.90
N THR A 364 5.88 -3.86 13.65
CA THR A 364 5.40 -3.65 15.01
C THR A 364 5.83 -4.80 15.91
N ALA A 365 6.58 -4.48 16.96
CA ALA A 365 6.97 -5.47 17.95
C ALA A 365 5.73 -5.89 18.76
N VAL A 366 5.55 -7.19 18.95
CA VAL A 366 4.43 -7.77 19.71
C VAL A 366 4.94 -8.56 20.92
N PRO A 367 4.11 -8.83 21.93
CA PRO A 367 4.48 -9.72 23.03
C PRO A 367 5.11 -11.02 22.52
N GLY A 368 6.20 -11.44 23.17
CA GLY A 368 7.07 -12.54 22.71
C GLY A 368 8.19 -12.13 21.75
N GLY A 369 8.28 -10.85 21.37
CA GLY A 369 9.44 -10.28 20.66
C GLY A 369 9.40 -10.46 19.14
N ALA A 370 8.36 -11.08 18.58
CA ALA A 370 8.16 -11.09 17.13
C ALA A 370 7.88 -9.68 16.61
N LEU A 371 8.26 -9.42 15.36
CA LEU A 371 8.02 -8.16 14.66
C LEU A 371 7.03 -8.42 13.52
N LEU A 372 5.77 -8.02 13.65
CA LEU A 372 4.73 -8.28 12.66
C LEU A 372 4.51 -7.07 11.74
N TYR A 373 3.98 -7.29 10.54
CA TYR A 373 3.56 -6.22 9.64
C TYR A 373 2.06 -5.96 9.77
N LEU A 374 1.69 -5.10 10.73
CA LEU A 374 0.29 -4.81 11.05
C LEU A 374 -0.31 -3.74 10.13
N PHE A 375 -1.63 -3.73 10.02
CA PHE A 375 -2.46 -2.69 9.37
C PHE A 375 -2.30 -2.54 7.84
N GLY A 376 -1.48 -3.38 7.20
CA GLY A 376 -1.37 -3.42 5.74
C GLY A 376 -2.60 -4.06 5.09
N ARG A 377 -2.92 -3.66 3.86
CA ARG A 377 -4.03 -4.23 3.05
C ARG A 377 -3.80 -4.00 1.56
N LYS A 378 -4.46 -4.83 0.74
CA LYS A 378 -4.57 -4.58 -0.69
C LYS A 378 -5.35 -3.29 -0.93
N HIS A 379 -4.85 -2.52 -1.88
CA HIS A 379 -5.32 -1.19 -2.25
C HIS A 379 -6.63 -1.15 -3.06
N GLY A 380 -7.69 -1.81 -2.56
CA GLY A 380 -9.05 -1.67 -3.08
C GLY A 380 -9.84 -0.59 -2.36
N ASP A 381 -10.61 0.20 -3.11
CA ASP A 381 -11.43 1.32 -2.63
C ASP A 381 -12.58 1.60 -3.63
N LEU A 382 -13.30 2.71 -3.49
CA LEU A 382 -14.42 3.04 -4.39
C LEU A 382 -13.98 3.28 -5.85
N GLU A 383 -12.75 3.73 -6.08
CA GLU A 383 -12.18 4.04 -7.40
C GLU A 383 -11.33 2.88 -7.97
N ARG A 384 -10.96 1.91 -7.12
CA ARG A 384 -10.42 0.58 -7.46
C ARG A 384 -11.35 -0.52 -6.93
N ASP A 385 -12.58 -0.50 -7.40
CA ASP A 385 -13.66 -1.39 -7.00
C ASP A 385 -13.41 -2.87 -7.37
N TYR A 386 -12.53 -3.14 -8.33
CA TYR A 386 -12.09 -4.48 -8.74
C TYR A 386 -11.07 -5.13 -7.79
N ASN A 387 -10.45 -4.38 -6.88
CA ASN A 387 -9.47 -4.92 -5.93
C ASN A 387 -10.16 -5.37 -4.63
N ASP A 388 -9.88 -6.60 -4.20
CA ASP A 388 -10.42 -7.16 -2.97
C ASP A 388 -9.46 -6.96 -1.80
N PHE A 389 -9.70 -5.88 -1.05
CA PHE A 389 -8.99 -5.58 0.18
C PHE A 389 -9.44 -6.49 1.33
N LEU A 390 -8.51 -6.75 2.26
CA LEU A 390 -8.78 -7.47 3.50
C LEU A 390 -8.15 -6.70 4.68
N LEU A 391 -8.97 -6.26 5.63
CA LEU A 391 -8.56 -5.78 6.95
C LEU A 391 -9.08 -6.77 7.98
N GLN A 392 -8.25 -7.71 8.44
CA GLN A 392 -8.72 -8.75 9.35
C GLN A 392 -9.36 -8.12 10.61
N ASP A 393 -10.57 -8.54 10.94
CA ASP A 393 -11.40 -8.00 12.01
C ASP A 393 -11.02 -8.55 13.40
N SER A 394 -9.72 -8.62 13.67
CA SER A 394 -9.12 -9.13 14.91
C SER A 394 -8.13 -8.12 15.50
N PRO A 395 -7.78 -8.26 16.79
CA PRO A 395 -6.54 -7.70 17.32
C PRO A 395 -5.33 -8.12 16.48
N TYR A 396 -4.26 -7.34 16.53
CA TYR A 396 -3.05 -7.54 15.72
C TYR A 396 -3.36 -7.74 14.23
N SER A 397 -4.26 -6.91 13.70
CA SER A 397 -4.79 -7.05 12.34
C SER A 397 -3.69 -6.99 11.28
N GLU A 398 -3.64 -8.04 10.47
CA GLU A 398 -2.87 -8.12 9.23
C GLU A 398 -3.85 -8.19 8.04
N GLY A 399 -3.37 -7.82 6.86
CA GLY A 399 -4.16 -7.89 5.63
C GLY A 399 -3.43 -8.60 4.51
N ASN A 400 -4.07 -8.60 3.34
CA ASN A 400 -3.50 -9.17 2.12
C ASN A 400 -2.66 -8.13 1.35
N GLY A 401 -1.82 -8.60 0.43
CA GLY A 401 -1.11 -7.75 -0.52
C GLY A 401 -0.61 -8.54 -1.71
N ASP A 402 -0.17 -7.83 -2.75
CA ASP A 402 0.49 -8.47 -3.90
C ASP A 402 2.01 -8.31 -3.78
N PHE A 403 2.77 -9.29 -4.28
CA PHE A 403 4.22 -9.38 -4.12
C PHE A 403 4.94 -8.08 -4.44
N ARG A 404 4.65 -7.52 -5.62
CA ARG A 404 5.27 -6.27 -6.09
C ARG A 404 4.95 -5.11 -5.17
N ASP A 405 3.69 -4.93 -4.78
CA ASP A 405 3.27 -3.80 -3.96
C ASP A 405 3.95 -3.83 -2.59
N VAL A 406 3.89 -4.97 -1.91
CA VAL A 406 4.45 -5.13 -0.57
C VAL A 406 5.98 -5.00 -0.61
N LEU A 407 6.65 -5.63 -1.58
CA LEU A 407 8.10 -5.51 -1.75
C LEU A 407 8.52 -4.06 -2.02
N GLN A 408 7.78 -3.36 -2.90
CA GLN A 408 8.02 -1.95 -3.17
C GLN A 408 7.91 -1.12 -1.90
N ASN A 409 6.83 -1.29 -1.11
CA ASN A 409 6.61 -0.49 0.10
C ASN A 409 7.68 -0.72 1.17
N ARG A 410 8.10 -1.98 1.34
CA ARG A 410 9.02 -2.41 2.41
C ARG A 410 10.50 -2.17 2.11
N ARG A 411 10.86 -1.78 0.89
CA ARG A 411 12.27 -1.61 0.50
C ARG A 411 12.98 -0.43 1.18
N VAL A 412 12.22 0.50 1.77
CA VAL A 412 12.75 1.66 2.51
C VAL A 412 12.69 1.48 4.02
N ASP A 413 12.18 0.34 4.52
CA ASP A 413 11.90 0.17 5.95
C ASP A 413 13.14 0.32 6.83
N LEU A 414 14.34 -0.03 6.34
CA LEU A 414 15.58 0.10 7.11
C LEU A 414 15.94 1.56 7.47
N PHE A 415 15.38 2.55 6.78
CA PHE A 415 15.53 3.96 7.15
C PHE A 415 14.61 4.36 8.31
N PHE A 416 13.62 3.53 8.65
CA PHE A 416 12.66 3.75 9.73
C PHE A 416 12.82 2.76 10.89
N GLU A 417 13.28 1.54 10.62
CA GLU A 417 13.39 0.45 11.57
C GLU A 417 14.62 -0.45 11.25
N PRO A 418 15.84 -0.03 11.62
CA PRO A 418 17.05 -0.82 11.37
C PRO A 418 17.04 -2.22 12.00
N ALA A 419 16.25 -2.42 13.07
CA ALA A 419 16.11 -3.71 13.75
C ALA A 419 15.58 -4.83 12.83
N LEU A 420 14.93 -4.48 11.70
CA LEU A 420 14.52 -5.44 10.68
C LEU A 420 15.70 -6.21 10.07
N GLY A 421 16.91 -5.64 10.04
CA GLY A 421 18.11 -6.28 9.53
C GLY A 421 17.90 -6.93 8.14
N THR A 422 18.02 -8.26 8.09
CA THR A 422 17.90 -9.04 6.85
C THR A 422 16.50 -9.62 6.62
N ARG A 423 15.52 -9.33 7.49
CA ARG A 423 14.20 -9.98 7.48
C ARG A 423 13.47 -9.88 6.15
N ASN A 424 13.36 -8.68 5.58
CA ASN A 424 12.70 -8.48 4.30
C ASN A 424 13.47 -9.18 3.16
N ILE A 425 14.80 -9.17 3.19
CA ILE A 425 15.62 -9.90 2.22
C ILE A 425 15.31 -11.40 2.30
N ARG A 426 15.35 -12.00 3.49
CA ARG A 426 15.01 -13.42 3.68
C ARG A 426 13.61 -13.75 3.17
N TYR A 427 12.60 -12.99 3.59
CA TYR A 427 11.21 -13.21 3.21
C TYR A 427 11.04 -13.21 1.69
N PHE A 428 11.48 -12.16 1.00
CA PHE A 428 11.24 -12.04 -0.44
C PHE A 428 12.15 -12.93 -1.29
N PHE A 429 13.39 -13.20 -0.88
CA PHE A 429 14.25 -14.14 -1.61
C PHE A 429 13.80 -15.60 -1.44
N ASN A 430 13.24 -15.99 -0.28
CA ASN A 430 12.65 -17.32 -0.11
C ASN A 430 11.44 -17.55 -1.03
N LEU A 431 10.72 -16.49 -1.39
CA LEU A 431 9.60 -16.55 -2.33
C LEU A 431 10.02 -16.73 -3.80
N ILE A 432 11.31 -16.64 -4.12
CA ILE A 432 11.81 -16.91 -5.47
C ILE A 432 11.79 -18.41 -5.77
N GLN A 433 11.16 -18.78 -6.87
CA GLN A 433 11.10 -20.14 -7.42
C GLN A 433 12.41 -20.51 -8.12
N PRO A 434 12.71 -21.82 -8.34
CA PRO A 434 13.90 -22.24 -9.07
C PRO A 434 13.98 -21.67 -10.50
N ASP A 435 12.85 -21.41 -11.15
CA ASP A 435 12.78 -20.82 -12.49
C ASP A 435 12.93 -19.28 -12.52
N GLY A 436 13.16 -18.66 -11.37
CA GLY A 436 13.37 -17.23 -11.20
C GLY A 436 12.09 -16.38 -11.21
N TYR A 437 10.91 -16.98 -11.06
CA TYR A 437 9.65 -16.25 -10.80
C TYR A 437 9.27 -16.30 -9.32
N ASN A 438 8.08 -15.79 -8.96
CA ASN A 438 7.59 -15.70 -7.58
C ASN A 438 6.05 -15.83 -7.51
N PRO A 439 5.47 -16.18 -6.36
CA PRO A 439 4.03 -16.08 -6.14
C PRO A 439 3.55 -14.63 -6.21
N CYS A 440 2.25 -14.45 -6.44
CA CYS A 440 1.66 -13.13 -6.62
C CYS A 440 0.95 -12.64 -5.35
N ALA A 441 0.13 -13.47 -4.71
CA ALA A 441 -0.63 -13.08 -3.52
C ALA A 441 0.15 -13.39 -2.24
N LEU A 442 0.20 -12.41 -1.34
CA LEU A 442 0.86 -12.48 -0.03
C LEU A 442 -0.14 -12.25 1.10
N ARG A 443 0.05 -12.97 2.21
CA ARG A 443 -0.71 -12.82 3.47
C ARG A 443 0.23 -12.71 4.67
N ASN A 444 1.35 -11.99 4.51
CA ASN A 444 2.44 -11.90 5.48
C ASN A 444 3.00 -13.29 5.84
N SER A 445 3.01 -13.63 7.13
CA SER A 445 3.65 -14.84 7.65
C SER A 445 2.74 -15.60 8.60
N ARG A 446 2.96 -16.91 8.72
CA ARG A 446 2.40 -17.78 9.76
C ARG A 446 3.51 -18.22 10.69
N PHE A 447 3.13 -18.83 11.81
CA PHE A 447 4.02 -19.47 12.75
C PHE A 447 3.71 -20.96 12.81
N VAL A 448 4.75 -21.76 13.03
CA VAL A 448 4.61 -23.19 13.30
C VAL A 448 5.57 -23.58 14.43
N VAL A 449 5.12 -24.46 15.31
CA VAL A 449 5.95 -25.07 16.34
C VAL A 449 6.26 -26.49 15.88
N ASP A 450 7.53 -26.80 15.61
CA ASP A 450 7.90 -28.11 15.05
C ASP A 450 7.73 -29.25 16.07
N ALA A 451 7.87 -28.97 17.38
CA ALA A 451 7.80 -29.94 18.47
C ALA A 451 6.86 -29.45 19.60
N PRO A 452 5.54 -29.32 19.33
CA PRO A 452 4.58 -28.73 20.27
C PRO A 452 4.47 -29.53 21.59
N GLU A 453 4.84 -30.81 21.59
CA GLU A 453 4.89 -31.66 22.79
C GLU A 453 5.85 -31.14 23.86
N ARG A 454 6.89 -30.38 23.49
CA ARG A 454 7.81 -29.74 24.46
C ARG A 454 7.11 -28.70 25.33
N LEU A 455 6.00 -28.17 24.83
CA LEU A 455 5.20 -27.18 25.53
C LEU A 455 3.95 -27.79 26.19
N ALA A 456 3.72 -29.10 26.06
CA ALA A 456 2.50 -29.76 26.53
C ALA A 456 2.25 -29.56 28.04
N GLU A 457 3.31 -29.59 28.86
CA GLU A 457 3.19 -29.35 30.31
C GLU A 457 2.72 -27.93 30.63
N ARG A 458 3.14 -26.93 29.85
CA ARG A 458 2.71 -25.53 30.00
C ARG A 458 1.25 -25.33 29.63
N PHE A 459 0.67 -26.24 28.84
CA PHE A 459 -0.68 -26.13 28.27
C PHE A 459 -1.61 -27.28 28.68
N ALA A 460 -1.28 -28.01 29.76
CA ALA A 460 -2.03 -29.19 30.20
C ALA A 460 -3.52 -28.92 30.55
N GLY A 461 -3.97 -27.66 30.57
CA GLY A 461 -5.37 -27.25 30.73
C GLY A 461 -5.95 -26.43 29.58
N LEU A 462 -5.25 -26.31 28.44
CA LEU A 462 -5.60 -25.41 27.33
C LEU A 462 -5.72 -26.18 26.00
N PRO A 463 -6.79 -26.98 25.80
CA PRO A 463 -6.90 -27.86 24.64
C PRO A 463 -7.01 -27.10 23.30
N ALA A 464 -7.59 -25.90 23.30
CA ALA A 464 -7.66 -25.06 22.10
C ALA A 464 -6.26 -24.56 21.67
N VAL A 465 -5.38 -24.25 22.63
CA VAL A 465 -3.98 -23.88 22.35
C VAL A 465 -3.24 -25.08 21.78
N ALA A 466 -3.36 -26.25 22.40
CA ALA A 466 -2.71 -27.47 21.91
C ALA A 466 -3.15 -27.83 20.48
N ALA A 467 -4.44 -27.67 20.17
CA ALA A 467 -4.96 -27.88 18.82
C ALA A 467 -4.40 -26.86 17.81
N LEU A 468 -4.29 -25.59 18.20
CA LEU A 468 -3.72 -24.54 17.34
C LEU A 468 -2.24 -24.80 17.04
N LEU A 469 -1.44 -25.13 18.07
CA LEU A 469 0.00 -25.38 17.95
C LEU A 469 0.34 -26.63 17.11
N ALA A 470 -0.63 -27.51 16.87
CA ALA A 470 -0.49 -28.65 15.95
C ALA A 470 -0.61 -28.25 14.47
N THR A 471 -0.85 -26.98 14.17
CA THR A 471 -1.03 -26.45 12.82
C THR A 471 -0.22 -25.15 12.64
N GLU A 472 -0.09 -24.68 11.39
CA GLU A 472 0.40 -23.32 11.15
C GLU A 472 -0.66 -22.30 11.59
N PHE A 473 -0.29 -21.27 12.35
CA PHE A 473 -1.21 -20.28 12.91
C PHE A 473 -0.75 -18.83 12.69
N LYS A 474 -1.69 -17.88 12.74
CA LYS A 474 -1.40 -16.45 12.81
C LYS A 474 -1.24 -16.01 14.26
N TYR A 475 -0.47 -14.94 14.48
CA TYR A 475 -0.32 -14.37 15.82
C TYR A 475 -1.66 -13.97 16.44
N ALA A 476 -2.55 -13.37 15.65
CA ALA A 476 -3.90 -12.99 16.10
C ALA A 476 -4.74 -14.20 16.56
N GLU A 477 -4.61 -15.35 15.90
CA GLU A 477 -5.30 -16.60 16.28
C GLU A 477 -4.78 -17.09 17.64
N LEU A 478 -3.46 -17.08 17.84
CA LEU A 478 -2.84 -17.46 19.11
C LEU A 478 -3.25 -16.51 20.24
N TRP A 479 -3.17 -15.20 20.00
CA TRP A 479 -3.57 -14.18 20.97
C TRP A 479 -5.02 -14.37 21.41
N GLN A 480 -5.93 -14.61 20.44
CA GLN A 480 -7.34 -14.78 20.72
C GLN A 480 -7.62 -16.01 21.59
N VAL A 481 -7.07 -17.18 21.23
CA VAL A 481 -7.28 -18.42 21.98
C VAL A 481 -6.74 -18.32 23.41
N LEU A 482 -5.60 -17.67 23.61
CA LEU A 482 -5.03 -17.44 24.95
C LEU A 482 -5.83 -16.44 25.77
N SER A 483 -6.30 -15.36 25.14
CA SER A 483 -7.11 -14.32 25.80
C SER A 483 -8.46 -14.88 26.27
N GLU A 484 -9.11 -15.69 25.45
CA GLU A 484 -10.38 -16.35 25.79
C GLU A 484 -10.22 -17.35 26.95
N ALA A 485 -9.03 -17.93 27.13
CA ALA A 485 -8.73 -18.82 28.23
C ALA A 485 -8.39 -18.12 29.55
N GLY A 486 -8.26 -16.78 29.56
CA GLY A 486 -7.92 -16.00 30.76
C GLY A 486 -6.52 -16.28 31.31
N ALA A 487 -5.60 -16.74 30.45
CA ALA A 487 -4.23 -17.08 30.82
C ALA A 487 -3.33 -15.83 30.89
N ASP A 488 -2.10 -15.98 31.42
CA ASP A 488 -1.05 -14.97 31.28
C ASP A 488 -0.56 -14.95 29.82
N VAL A 489 -1.24 -14.16 28.99
CA VAL A 489 -1.10 -14.20 27.53
C VAL A 489 0.33 -13.88 27.08
N GLU A 490 1.00 -12.93 27.72
CA GLU A 490 2.31 -12.47 27.26
C GLU A 490 3.43 -13.50 27.52
N ASP A 491 3.50 -14.09 28.72
CA ASP A 491 4.50 -15.12 29.05
C ASP A 491 4.32 -16.37 28.17
N LEU A 492 3.06 -16.79 27.97
CA LEU A 492 2.76 -17.97 27.17
C LEU A 492 3.08 -17.75 25.69
N ILE A 493 2.76 -16.57 25.13
CA ILE A 493 3.14 -16.23 23.75
C ILE A 493 4.66 -16.20 23.62
N ALA A 494 5.37 -15.60 24.57
CA ALA A 494 6.83 -15.58 24.54
C ALA A 494 7.41 -17.00 24.55
N ALA A 495 6.92 -17.88 25.41
CA ALA A 495 7.35 -19.28 25.45
C ALA A 495 7.06 -20.03 24.13
N ILE A 496 5.91 -19.79 23.50
CA ILE A 496 5.55 -20.39 22.21
C ILE A 496 6.45 -19.87 21.09
N LEU A 497 6.61 -18.55 21.00
CA LEU A 497 7.36 -17.92 19.91
C LEU A 497 8.87 -18.21 19.96
N VAL A 498 9.41 -18.58 21.12
CA VAL A 498 10.79 -19.09 21.24
C VAL A 498 10.96 -20.43 20.53
N GLU A 499 9.95 -21.31 20.58
CA GLU A 499 9.98 -22.62 19.90
C GLU A 499 9.35 -22.57 18.49
N ALA A 500 8.72 -21.45 18.12
CA ALA A 500 8.08 -21.28 16.83
C ALA A 500 9.04 -20.73 15.78
N ARG A 501 8.84 -21.13 14.53
CA ARG A 501 9.46 -20.52 13.37
C ARG A 501 8.43 -19.84 12.49
N GLU A 502 8.87 -18.78 11.82
CA GLU A 502 8.08 -18.06 10.84
C GLU A 502 8.06 -18.81 9.50
N VAL A 503 6.89 -18.84 8.85
CA VAL A 503 6.66 -19.47 7.54
C VAL A 503 5.97 -18.46 6.64
N GLU A 504 6.46 -18.33 5.41
CA GLU A 504 5.92 -17.42 4.42
C GLU A 504 4.52 -17.86 3.95
N ASP A 505 3.54 -16.94 3.98
CA ASP A 505 2.16 -17.20 3.55
C ASP A 505 1.91 -16.55 2.19
N ALA A 506 2.09 -17.34 1.12
CA ALA A 506 2.00 -16.88 -0.25
C ALA A 506 1.41 -17.95 -1.17
N GLU A 507 0.75 -17.52 -2.25
CA GLU A 507 0.15 -18.41 -3.22
C GLU A 507 0.30 -17.92 -4.67
N PHE A 508 0.22 -18.87 -5.59
CA PHE A 508 -0.01 -18.56 -6.99
C PHE A 508 -1.41 -17.96 -7.18
N ASP A 509 -1.52 -16.98 -8.07
CA ASP A 509 -2.80 -16.37 -8.44
C ASP A 509 -3.06 -16.53 -9.95
N ARG A 510 -2.51 -15.62 -10.77
CA ARG A 510 -2.93 -15.45 -12.17
C ARG A 510 -1.83 -15.51 -13.23
N GLY A 511 -0.57 -15.64 -12.85
CA GLY A 511 0.58 -15.69 -13.77
C GLY A 511 1.85 -15.09 -13.15
N TYR A 512 2.90 -14.93 -13.98
CA TYR A 512 4.19 -14.42 -13.51
C TYR A 512 4.62 -13.16 -14.29
N TRP A 513 4.66 -12.04 -13.59
CA TRP A 513 5.10 -10.76 -14.16
C TRP A 513 6.61 -10.72 -14.33
N SER A 514 7.04 -10.11 -15.43
CA SER A 514 8.45 -10.01 -15.78
C SER A 514 9.26 -9.10 -14.84
N ASP A 515 8.61 -8.12 -14.17
CA ASP A 515 9.27 -7.09 -13.36
C ASP A 515 9.33 -7.40 -11.85
N HIS A 516 8.59 -8.39 -11.34
CA HIS A 516 8.40 -8.58 -9.89
C HIS A 516 9.70 -8.63 -9.08
N TRP A 517 10.73 -9.30 -9.62
CA TRP A 517 12.01 -9.52 -8.95
C TRP A 517 12.90 -8.27 -8.90
N THR A 518 12.64 -7.24 -9.72
CA THR A 518 13.53 -6.07 -9.86
C THR A 518 13.74 -5.31 -8.56
N TYR A 519 12.72 -5.24 -7.71
CA TYR A 519 12.78 -4.57 -6.41
C TYR A 519 13.60 -5.32 -5.35
N LEU A 520 13.99 -6.58 -5.60
CA LEU A 520 14.95 -7.28 -4.74
C LEU A 520 16.32 -6.59 -4.76
N VAL A 521 16.69 -6.00 -5.90
CA VAL A 521 17.93 -5.21 -6.03
C VAL A 521 17.88 -4.00 -5.09
N ASP A 522 16.73 -3.33 -5.03
CA ASP A 522 16.55 -2.16 -4.17
C ASP A 522 16.63 -2.52 -2.66
N LEU A 523 16.21 -3.73 -2.25
CA LEU A 523 16.45 -4.22 -0.87
C LEU A 523 17.93 -4.37 -0.56
N LEU A 524 18.72 -4.94 -1.48
CA LEU A 524 20.16 -5.11 -1.29
C LEU A 524 20.88 -3.75 -1.23
N ILE A 525 20.47 -2.79 -2.06
CA ILE A 525 21.01 -1.42 -2.06
C ILE A 525 20.66 -0.70 -0.75
N ALA A 526 19.41 -0.80 -0.29
CA ALA A 526 19.00 -0.21 0.99
C ALA A 526 19.74 -0.85 2.17
N TYR A 527 19.95 -2.17 2.14
CA TYR A 527 20.74 -2.86 3.15
C TYR A 527 22.19 -2.37 3.16
N ARG A 528 22.85 -2.26 2.01
CA ARG A 528 24.20 -1.70 1.91
C ARG A 528 24.28 -0.28 2.45
N ALA A 529 23.24 0.54 2.26
CA ALA A 529 23.22 1.93 2.72
C ALA A 529 23.21 2.06 4.27
N ILE A 530 22.74 1.03 4.98
CA ILE A 530 22.60 1.02 6.46
C ILE A 530 23.60 0.06 7.15
N PHE A 531 23.94 -1.06 6.50
CA PHE A 531 24.81 -2.12 7.00
C PHE A 531 25.94 -2.47 6.00
N PRO A 532 26.72 -1.49 5.52
CA PRO A 532 27.77 -1.74 4.52
C PRO A 532 28.80 -2.78 5.00
N GLU A 533 29.08 -2.84 6.31
CA GLU A 533 30.05 -3.74 6.92
C GLU A 533 29.59 -5.20 6.99
N ARG A 534 28.29 -5.47 6.76
CA ARG A 534 27.69 -6.82 6.82
C ARG A 534 27.31 -7.37 5.45
N LEU A 535 27.54 -6.62 4.38
CA LEU A 535 27.03 -6.95 3.04
C LEU A 535 27.64 -8.24 2.49
N THR A 536 28.94 -8.43 2.65
CA THR A 536 29.64 -9.63 2.15
C THR A 536 29.15 -10.89 2.85
N ASP A 537 29.00 -10.82 4.17
CA ASP A 537 28.51 -11.95 4.99
C ASP A 537 27.07 -12.31 4.63
N LEU A 538 26.23 -11.31 4.37
CA LEU A 538 24.86 -11.50 3.92
C LEU A 538 24.78 -12.29 2.60
N LEU A 539 25.68 -12.06 1.64
CA LEU A 539 25.67 -12.80 0.37
C LEU A 539 26.01 -14.29 0.56
N LEU A 540 26.91 -14.59 1.48
CA LEU A 540 27.33 -15.97 1.77
C LEU A 540 26.43 -16.67 2.79
N GLU A 541 25.53 -15.93 3.45
CA GLU A 541 24.57 -16.47 4.41
C GLU A 541 23.72 -17.59 3.78
N THR A 542 23.68 -18.73 4.46
CA THR A 542 22.92 -19.92 4.06
C THR A 542 21.54 -19.98 4.74
N GLY A 543 20.74 -20.98 4.37
CA GLY A 543 19.39 -21.17 4.92
C GLY A 543 18.28 -20.53 4.10
N TYR A 544 18.58 -20.06 2.89
CA TYR A 544 17.57 -19.65 1.92
C TYR A 544 17.00 -20.88 1.21
N SER A 545 15.68 -20.92 1.03
CA SER A 545 14.99 -21.99 0.28
C SER A 545 14.34 -21.43 -0.97
N PHE A 546 13.57 -22.24 -1.71
CA PHE A 546 12.82 -21.81 -2.88
C PHE A 546 11.33 -22.06 -2.69
N PHE A 547 10.51 -21.13 -3.20
CA PHE A 547 9.07 -21.30 -3.26
C PHE A 547 8.70 -22.37 -4.28
N GLU A 548 7.74 -23.21 -3.93
CA GLU A 548 7.25 -24.29 -4.76
C GLU A 548 5.81 -24.02 -5.20
N ALA A 549 5.64 -23.76 -6.50
CA ALA A 549 4.35 -23.57 -7.13
C ALA A 549 3.87 -24.84 -7.83
N SER A 550 2.55 -24.95 -8.01
CA SER A 550 1.91 -25.98 -8.83
C SER A 550 1.84 -25.61 -10.32
N HIS A 551 2.33 -24.43 -10.68
CA HIS A 551 2.31 -23.92 -12.05
C HIS A 551 3.74 -23.79 -12.60
N PHE A 552 3.90 -23.93 -13.91
CA PHE A 552 5.19 -23.80 -14.59
C PHE A 552 5.05 -23.04 -15.91
N VAL A 553 6.17 -22.48 -16.38
CA VAL A 553 6.28 -21.88 -17.71
C VAL A 553 6.54 -22.96 -18.75
N ALA A 554 5.63 -23.09 -19.72
CA ALA A 554 5.70 -24.07 -20.80
C ALA A 554 6.88 -23.80 -21.76
N PRO A 555 7.46 -24.85 -22.37
CA PRO A 555 8.46 -24.71 -23.42
C PRO A 555 7.94 -23.88 -24.61
N ARG A 556 8.83 -23.18 -25.32
CA ARG A 556 8.53 -22.29 -26.46
C ARG A 556 7.64 -22.95 -27.51
N THR A 557 7.93 -24.20 -27.87
CA THR A 557 7.18 -24.98 -28.87
C THR A 557 5.75 -25.31 -28.44
N GLN A 558 5.43 -25.20 -27.13
CA GLN A 558 4.10 -25.48 -26.61
C GLN A 558 3.27 -24.21 -26.40
N LYS A 559 3.92 -23.05 -26.26
CA LYS A 559 3.27 -21.75 -26.07
C LYS A 559 3.24 -20.87 -27.33
N SER A 560 3.99 -21.23 -28.37
CA SER A 560 3.88 -20.60 -29.69
C SER A 560 2.74 -21.26 -30.48
N VAL A 561 1.72 -20.47 -30.84
CA VAL A 561 0.48 -20.94 -31.47
C VAL A 561 0.18 -20.21 -32.78
N LEU A 562 -0.28 -20.95 -33.78
CA LEU A 562 -0.75 -20.46 -35.07
C LEU A 562 -2.14 -19.88 -34.93
N THR A 563 -2.30 -18.61 -35.34
CA THR A 563 -3.58 -17.89 -35.29
C THR A 563 -3.88 -17.24 -36.63
N ALA A 564 -5.08 -16.68 -36.78
CA ALA A 564 -5.44 -15.87 -37.94
C ALA A 564 -4.58 -14.60 -38.09
N HIS A 565 -3.86 -14.19 -37.03
CA HIS A 565 -2.99 -13.02 -37.00
C HIS A 565 -1.50 -13.41 -36.96
N GLY A 566 -1.14 -14.59 -37.47
CA GLY A 566 0.23 -15.12 -37.41
C GLY A 566 0.50 -15.91 -36.14
N VAL A 567 1.79 -16.19 -35.86
CA VAL A 567 2.20 -16.89 -34.64
C VAL A 567 2.07 -15.96 -33.43
N ARG A 568 1.53 -16.47 -32.33
CA ARG A 568 1.36 -15.77 -31.05
C ARG A 568 1.85 -16.61 -29.89
N GLN A 569 2.09 -15.99 -28.74
CA GLN A 569 2.46 -16.68 -27.51
C GLN A 569 1.26 -16.75 -26.55
N TYR A 570 0.64 -17.93 -26.40
CA TYR A 570 -0.52 -18.13 -25.51
C TYR A 570 -0.41 -19.40 -24.67
N GLY A 571 -0.99 -19.35 -23.47
CA GLY A 571 -1.01 -20.48 -22.53
C GLY A 571 0.38 -20.84 -22.04
N ALA A 572 1.19 -19.81 -21.74
CA ALA A 572 2.57 -19.97 -21.32
C ALA A 572 2.68 -20.50 -19.90
N VAL A 573 1.74 -20.19 -19.00
CA VAL A 573 1.71 -20.71 -17.63
C VAL A 573 0.70 -21.85 -17.54
N ARG A 574 1.11 -23.01 -17.03
CA ARG A 574 0.28 -24.22 -16.96
C ARG A 574 0.27 -24.82 -15.57
N PHE A 575 -0.90 -25.30 -15.17
CA PHE A 575 -1.11 -26.05 -13.93
C PHE A 575 -0.65 -27.51 -14.05
N SER A 576 -0.04 -28.05 -13.00
CA SER A 576 0.27 -29.47 -12.86
C SER A 576 -0.49 -30.07 -11.68
N ALA A 577 -1.41 -30.99 -11.99
CA ALA A 577 -2.16 -31.75 -10.98
C ALA A 577 -1.24 -32.61 -10.11
N ASP A 578 -0.22 -33.23 -10.72
CA ASP A 578 0.75 -34.07 -10.00
C ASP A 578 1.56 -33.25 -9.00
N LYS A 579 2.02 -32.06 -9.41
CA LYS A 579 2.74 -31.15 -8.52
C LYS A 579 1.86 -30.68 -7.37
N GLN A 580 0.60 -30.33 -7.64
CA GLN A 580 -0.36 -29.94 -6.61
C GLN A 580 -0.63 -31.09 -5.63
N ALA A 581 -0.73 -32.33 -6.10
CA ALA A 581 -0.92 -33.50 -5.25
C ALA A 581 0.27 -33.72 -4.30
N ILE A 582 1.51 -33.58 -4.79
CA ILE A 582 2.73 -33.65 -3.96
C ILE A 582 2.73 -32.56 -2.88
N ILE A 583 2.43 -31.32 -3.25
CA ILE A 583 2.37 -30.18 -2.31
C ILE A 583 1.29 -30.42 -1.25
N ALA A 584 0.09 -30.85 -1.66
CA ALA A 584 -1.05 -31.07 -0.78
C ALA A 584 -0.86 -32.24 0.21
N ALA A 585 -0.08 -33.26 -0.17
CA ALA A 585 0.19 -34.43 0.67
C ALA A 585 1.16 -34.14 1.83
N ARG A 586 1.86 -33.00 1.83
CA ARG A 586 2.85 -32.65 2.87
C ARG A 586 2.15 -32.16 4.13
N ALA A 587 2.65 -32.61 5.28
CA ALA A 587 2.17 -32.16 6.59
C ALA A 587 2.68 -30.75 6.95
N ALA A 588 3.91 -30.40 6.53
CA ALA A 588 4.57 -29.13 6.84
C ALA A 588 5.42 -28.63 5.66
N ASP A 589 5.74 -27.32 5.65
CA ASP A 589 6.56 -26.67 4.62
C ASP A 589 6.07 -26.96 3.19
N LYS A 590 4.74 -26.89 3.01
CA LYS A 590 4.07 -27.34 1.78
C LYS A 590 4.64 -26.68 0.53
N HIS A 591 4.99 -25.41 0.62
CA HIS A 591 5.47 -24.59 -0.49
C HIS A 591 6.99 -24.39 -0.53
N ARG A 592 7.79 -25.26 0.11
CA ARG A 592 9.25 -25.22 0.02
C ARG A 592 9.77 -26.37 -0.85
N VAL A 593 10.60 -26.02 -1.85
CA VAL A 593 11.20 -26.99 -2.78
C VAL A 593 12.03 -28.02 -2.04
N ARG A 594 11.86 -29.28 -2.41
CA ARG A 594 12.57 -30.44 -1.83
C ARG A 594 13.50 -31.13 -2.83
N ASP A 595 14.47 -31.86 -2.30
CA ASP A 595 15.35 -32.73 -3.07
C ASP A 595 14.65 -34.04 -3.48
N ARG A 596 15.39 -34.93 -4.17
CA ARG A 596 14.86 -36.19 -4.74
C ARG A 596 13.56 -35.97 -5.53
N HIS A 597 13.54 -34.90 -6.32
CA HIS A 597 12.39 -34.50 -7.13
C HIS A 597 11.09 -34.29 -6.31
N GLY A 598 11.22 -33.64 -5.16
CA GLY A 598 10.08 -33.19 -4.36
C GLY A 598 9.67 -34.14 -3.23
N LEU A 599 10.36 -35.28 -3.09
CA LEU A 599 10.04 -36.36 -2.16
C LEU A 599 10.97 -36.46 -0.94
N GLY A 600 12.08 -35.72 -0.90
CA GLY A 600 13.00 -35.73 0.23
C GLY A 600 12.91 -34.47 1.09
N GLU A 601 14.06 -33.90 1.45
CA GLU A 601 14.18 -32.78 2.39
C GLU A 601 14.17 -31.42 1.70
N VAL A 602 13.88 -30.36 2.47
CA VAL A 602 13.90 -28.98 1.94
C VAL A 602 15.30 -28.62 1.44
N VAL A 603 15.37 -28.06 0.24
CA VAL A 603 16.63 -27.60 -0.36
C VAL A 603 16.97 -26.21 0.15
N TYR A 604 18.20 -26.07 0.64
CA TYR A 604 18.75 -24.80 1.08
C TYR A 604 19.94 -24.37 0.22
N THR A 605 20.12 -23.07 0.08
CA THR A 605 21.25 -22.43 -0.58
C THR A 605 21.63 -21.13 0.14
N SER A 606 22.64 -20.43 -0.36
CA SER A 606 23.01 -19.09 0.10
C SER A 606 22.20 -18.00 -0.60
N LEU A 607 22.22 -16.77 -0.07
CA LEU A 607 21.65 -15.63 -0.79
C LEU A 607 22.30 -15.46 -2.17
N LEU A 608 23.61 -15.65 -2.28
CA LEU A 608 24.32 -15.67 -3.56
C LEU A 608 23.75 -16.73 -4.51
N GLY A 609 23.45 -17.94 -4.03
CA GLY A 609 22.81 -18.98 -4.85
C GLY A 609 21.41 -18.57 -5.35
N LYS A 610 20.63 -17.87 -4.52
CA LYS A 610 19.33 -17.28 -4.94
C LYS A 610 19.51 -16.21 -6.02
N ILE A 611 20.48 -15.32 -5.85
CA ILE A 611 20.80 -14.27 -6.83
C ILE A 611 21.26 -14.90 -8.15
N LEU A 612 22.16 -15.88 -8.11
CA LEU A 612 22.64 -16.59 -9.31
C LEU A 612 21.51 -17.33 -10.03
N THR A 613 20.55 -17.90 -9.29
CA THR A 613 19.33 -18.48 -9.87
C THR A 613 18.55 -17.44 -10.68
N LEU A 614 18.33 -16.24 -10.11
CA LEU A 614 17.66 -15.16 -10.81
C LEU A 614 18.45 -14.70 -12.04
N VAL A 615 19.75 -14.47 -11.88
CA VAL A 615 20.63 -14.00 -12.97
C VAL A 615 20.64 -14.98 -14.14
N ALA A 616 20.86 -16.27 -13.88
CA ALA A 616 20.92 -17.29 -14.93
C ALA A 616 19.58 -17.40 -15.70
N ASN A 617 18.46 -17.47 -14.98
CA ASN A 617 17.14 -17.56 -15.61
C ASN A 617 16.80 -16.31 -16.43
N LYS A 618 17.09 -15.11 -15.91
CA LYS A 618 16.75 -13.84 -16.58
C LYS A 618 17.67 -13.55 -17.76
N LEU A 619 18.96 -13.85 -17.66
CA LEU A 619 19.90 -13.76 -18.78
C LEU A 619 19.48 -14.68 -19.95
N ALA A 620 19.03 -15.90 -19.64
CA ALA A 620 18.51 -16.83 -20.63
C ALA A 620 17.08 -16.50 -21.13
N THR A 621 16.55 -15.33 -20.76
CA THR A 621 15.25 -14.79 -21.17
C THR A 621 15.41 -13.46 -21.92
N LEU A 622 16.62 -13.13 -22.38
CA LEU A 622 16.79 -12.06 -23.36
C LEU A 622 16.03 -12.40 -24.64
N ASP A 623 15.47 -11.40 -25.29
CA ASP A 623 14.69 -11.53 -26.52
C ASP A 623 15.53 -11.93 -27.75
N PRO A 624 14.92 -12.25 -28.90
CA PRO A 624 15.64 -12.66 -30.10
C PRO A 624 16.65 -11.63 -30.63
N ALA A 625 16.49 -10.34 -30.31
CA ALA A 625 17.44 -9.29 -30.68
C ALA A 625 18.57 -9.10 -29.63
N GLY A 626 18.46 -9.80 -28.49
CA GLY A 626 19.35 -9.67 -27.35
C GLY A 626 19.35 -8.25 -26.80
N ILE A 627 18.16 -7.68 -26.58
CA ILE A 627 17.97 -6.30 -26.07
C ILE A 627 17.18 -6.31 -24.77
N GLY A 628 15.89 -6.65 -24.82
CA GLY A 628 14.98 -6.72 -23.69
C GLY A 628 14.85 -8.13 -23.11
N ILE A 629 14.23 -8.24 -21.94
CA ILE A 629 13.79 -9.52 -21.37
C ILE A 629 12.37 -9.83 -21.84
N GLU A 630 12.14 -11.06 -22.30
CA GLU A 630 10.86 -11.52 -22.82
C GLU A 630 9.76 -11.57 -21.73
N MET A 631 8.56 -11.15 -22.08
CA MET A 631 7.34 -11.34 -21.29
C MET A 631 6.79 -12.76 -21.51
N GLU A 632 7.60 -13.77 -21.20
CA GLU A 632 7.39 -15.16 -21.62
C GLU A 632 6.39 -15.99 -20.79
N ALA A 633 5.74 -15.36 -19.80
CA ALA A 633 4.96 -16.03 -18.74
C ALA A 633 3.56 -15.40 -18.52
N ASP A 634 2.88 -15.08 -19.62
CA ASP A 634 1.50 -14.56 -19.73
C ASP A 634 1.24 -13.16 -19.14
N ARG A 635 2.20 -12.56 -18.42
CA ARG A 635 2.04 -11.24 -17.78
C ARG A 635 3.11 -10.25 -18.24
N PRO A 636 2.77 -8.94 -18.32
CA PRO A 636 3.71 -7.90 -18.69
C PRO A 636 4.67 -7.55 -17.54
N GLY A 637 5.35 -6.40 -17.64
CA GLY A 637 6.15 -5.81 -16.55
C GLY A 637 5.31 -4.90 -15.65
N TRP A 638 5.89 -3.75 -15.27
CA TRP A 638 5.24 -2.79 -14.36
C TRP A 638 3.88 -2.29 -14.88
N CYS A 639 3.80 -1.94 -16.17
CA CYS A 639 2.58 -1.43 -16.80
C CYS A 639 1.62 -2.59 -17.13
N ASP A 640 0.76 -2.96 -16.17
CA ASP A 640 -0.19 -4.06 -16.32
C ASP A 640 -1.15 -3.87 -17.51
N ALA A 641 -1.36 -2.63 -17.99
CA ALA A 641 -2.24 -2.33 -19.12
C ALA A 641 -1.66 -2.80 -20.48
N LEU A 642 -0.37 -3.16 -20.53
CA LEU A 642 0.29 -3.83 -21.65
C LEU A 642 0.03 -5.35 -21.65
N ASN A 643 -1.14 -5.79 -21.17
CA ASN A 643 -1.45 -7.21 -21.02
C ASN A 643 -1.64 -7.98 -22.35
N GLY A 644 -1.64 -7.31 -23.51
CA GLY A 644 -1.59 -7.94 -24.82
C GLY A 644 -0.16 -8.18 -25.33
N LEU A 645 0.81 -7.37 -24.85
CA LEU A 645 2.21 -7.41 -25.26
C LEU A 645 2.88 -8.79 -25.08
N PRO A 646 2.63 -9.57 -23.99
CA PRO A 646 3.12 -10.96 -23.89
C PRO A 646 2.68 -11.88 -25.04
N GLY A 647 1.50 -11.64 -25.61
CA GLY A 647 0.93 -12.44 -26.69
C GLY A 647 1.58 -12.23 -28.06
N ILE A 648 2.22 -11.08 -28.25
CA ILE A 648 2.95 -10.69 -29.46
C ILE A 648 4.47 -10.68 -29.22
N PHE A 649 4.93 -11.65 -28.41
CA PHE A 649 6.34 -11.86 -28.07
C PHE A 649 7.03 -10.62 -27.48
N GLY A 650 6.29 -9.84 -26.70
CA GLY A 650 6.80 -8.61 -26.12
C GLY A 650 8.03 -8.77 -25.24
N SER A 651 8.90 -7.77 -25.26
CA SER A 651 10.06 -7.67 -24.38
C SER A 651 10.26 -6.24 -23.86
N ALA A 652 11.07 -6.11 -22.81
CA ALA A 652 11.31 -4.83 -22.15
C ALA A 652 12.78 -4.64 -21.74
N VAL A 653 13.30 -3.44 -21.97
CA VAL A 653 14.69 -3.05 -21.62
C VAL A 653 14.84 -2.78 -20.13
N ASN A 654 13.74 -2.47 -19.45
CA ASN A 654 13.72 -2.13 -18.03
C ASN A 654 14.30 -3.28 -17.19
N GLU A 655 13.82 -4.49 -17.43
CA GLU A 655 14.25 -5.70 -16.75
C GLU A 655 15.70 -6.07 -17.13
N THR A 656 16.17 -5.78 -18.35
CA THR A 656 17.58 -5.91 -18.73
C THR A 656 18.47 -4.98 -17.92
N ILE A 657 18.05 -3.72 -17.74
CA ILE A 657 18.79 -2.74 -16.92
C ILE A 657 18.79 -3.17 -15.45
N GLU A 658 17.67 -3.66 -14.92
CA GLU A 658 17.62 -4.18 -13.55
C GLU A 658 18.48 -5.43 -13.37
N LEU A 659 18.64 -6.24 -14.42
CA LEU A 659 19.50 -7.42 -14.39
C LEU A 659 20.96 -6.99 -14.35
N LEU A 660 21.33 -5.99 -15.16
CA LEU A 660 22.66 -5.38 -15.09
C LEU A 660 22.93 -4.82 -13.69
N ARG A 661 21.98 -4.09 -13.09
CA ARG A 661 22.11 -3.56 -11.72
C ARG A 661 22.37 -4.68 -10.71
N LEU A 662 21.63 -5.80 -10.79
CA LEU A 662 21.84 -6.95 -9.90
C LEU A 662 23.22 -7.58 -10.11
N VAL A 663 23.59 -7.83 -11.37
CA VAL A 663 24.88 -8.42 -11.75
C VAL A 663 26.05 -7.57 -11.26
N ASP A 664 26.02 -6.26 -11.53
CA ASP A 664 27.10 -5.35 -11.12
C ASP A 664 27.15 -5.17 -9.61
N PHE A 665 25.99 -5.07 -8.95
CA PHE A 665 25.93 -5.01 -7.48
C PHE A 665 26.60 -6.25 -6.87
N THR A 666 26.23 -7.44 -7.33
CA THR A 666 26.77 -8.69 -6.81
C THR A 666 28.25 -8.84 -7.15
N ARG A 667 28.67 -8.55 -8.39
CA ARG A 667 30.08 -8.63 -8.79
C ARG A 667 30.95 -7.75 -7.90
N LEU A 668 30.60 -6.47 -7.73
CA LEU A 668 31.33 -5.53 -6.88
C LEU A 668 31.38 -5.98 -5.42
N ALA A 669 30.31 -6.57 -4.90
CA ALA A 669 30.28 -7.09 -3.53
C ALA A 669 31.16 -8.34 -3.34
N LEU A 670 31.53 -9.05 -4.42
CA LEU A 670 32.43 -10.20 -4.39
C LEU A 670 33.91 -9.85 -4.64
N ASP A 671 34.23 -8.61 -5.06
CA ASP A 671 35.60 -8.21 -5.45
C ASP A 671 36.61 -8.35 -4.29
N SER A 672 36.16 -8.23 -3.04
CA SER A 672 37.00 -8.34 -1.84
C SER A 672 36.96 -9.73 -1.17
N LEU A 673 36.36 -10.73 -1.82
CA LEU A 673 36.16 -12.07 -1.25
C LEU A 673 36.93 -13.14 -2.02
N ASP A 674 37.48 -14.12 -1.31
CA ASP A 674 38.03 -15.35 -1.87
C ASP A 674 37.28 -16.56 -1.30
N GLY A 675 37.30 -17.68 -2.01
CA GLY A 675 36.68 -18.94 -1.58
C GLY A 675 35.72 -19.51 -2.60
N SER A 676 34.68 -20.20 -2.12
CA SER A 676 33.71 -20.93 -2.93
C SER A 676 32.33 -20.93 -2.29
N CYS A 677 31.30 -21.24 -3.06
CA CYS A 677 29.96 -21.51 -2.55
C CYS A 677 29.37 -22.78 -3.17
N ASP A 678 28.48 -23.44 -2.44
CA ASP A 678 27.78 -24.63 -2.93
C ASP A 678 26.47 -24.23 -3.61
N LEU A 679 26.28 -24.73 -4.83
CA LEU A 679 25.07 -24.54 -5.64
C LEU A 679 24.42 -25.89 -5.93
N PRO A 680 23.09 -25.98 -6.09
CA PRO A 680 22.46 -27.16 -6.68
C PRO A 680 23.12 -27.49 -8.01
N MET A 681 23.43 -28.78 -8.24
CA MET A 681 24.15 -29.23 -9.43
C MET A 681 23.51 -28.72 -10.73
N GLU A 682 22.18 -28.76 -10.81
CA GLU A 682 21.41 -28.29 -11.96
C GLU A 682 21.65 -26.81 -12.26
N LEU A 683 21.78 -25.98 -11.22
CA LEU A 683 22.05 -24.54 -11.35
C LEU A 683 23.50 -24.31 -11.78
N ALA A 684 24.46 -25.03 -11.18
CA ALA A 684 25.87 -24.90 -11.53
C ALA A 684 26.13 -25.30 -12.99
N GLU A 685 25.50 -26.37 -13.47
CA GLU A 685 25.56 -26.79 -14.88
C GLU A 685 24.90 -25.76 -15.81
N PHE A 686 23.77 -25.17 -15.40
CA PHE A 686 23.11 -24.13 -16.17
C PHE A 686 24.00 -22.87 -16.31
N ILE A 687 24.61 -22.42 -15.22
CA ILE A 687 25.56 -21.28 -15.23
C ILE A 687 26.76 -21.59 -16.12
N ALA A 688 27.36 -22.76 -16.00
CA ALA A 688 28.50 -23.16 -16.83
C ALA A 688 28.12 -23.20 -18.33
N GLY A 689 26.92 -23.66 -18.66
CA GLY A 689 26.39 -23.63 -20.03
C GLY A 689 26.26 -22.20 -20.56
N LEU A 690 25.68 -21.29 -19.77
CA LEU A 690 25.56 -19.88 -20.14
C LEU A 690 26.92 -19.19 -20.27
N GLN A 691 27.87 -19.51 -19.39
CA GLN A 691 29.24 -19.00 -19.49
C GLN A 691 29.89 -19.43 -20.82
N GLY A 692 29.67 -20.68 -21.25
CA GLY A 692 30.10 -21.16 -22.56
C GLY A 692 29.52 -20.31 -23.70
N LEU A 693 28.22 -19.98 -23.65
CA LEU A 693 27.59 -19.14 -24.67
C LEU A 693 28.12 -17.70 -24.67
N LEU A 694 28.41 -17.14 -23.49
CA LEU A 694 28.96 -15.78 -23.35
C LEU A 694 30.40 -15.67 -23.84
N ALA A 695 31.16 -16.78 -23.76
CA ALA A 695 32.55 -16.84 -24.18
C ALA A 695 32.73 -17.04 -25.70
N GLU A 696 31.67 -17.37 -26.43
CA GLU A 696 31.75 -17.50 -27.89
C GLU A 696 32.17 -16.17 -28.54
N PRO A 697 33.07 -16.18 -29.55
CA PRO A 697 33.42 -15.00 -30.30
C PRO A 697 32.26 -14.53 -31.19
N GLU A 698 31.85 -13.26 -31.05
CA GLU A 698 30.81 -12.62 -31.89
C GLU A 698 29.48 -13.42 -31.98
N PRO A 699 28.83 -13.77 -30.86
CA PRO A 699 27.60 -14.53 -30.89
C PRO A 699 26.47 -13.67 -31.48
N SER A 700 25.78 -14.19 -32.50
CA SER A 700 24.55 -13.54 -32.98
C SER A 700 23.46 -13.60 -31.92
N ALA A 701 22.61 -12.57 -31.85
CA ALA A 701 21.55 -12.49 -30.83
C ALA A 701 20.55 -13.64 -30.93
N GLU A 702 20.13 -14.00 -32.14
CA GLU A 702 19.22 -15.12 -32.39
C GLU A 702 19.83 -16.46 -31.96
N TRP A 703 21.13 -16.66 -32.21
CA TRP A 703 21.86 -17.85 -31.76
C TRP A 703 21.88 -17.93 -30.23
N PHE A 704 22.23 -16.83 -29.56
CA PHE A 704 22.26 -16.79 -28.10
C PHE A 704 20.86 -17.05 -27.52
N TRP A 705 19.83 -16.36 -28.00
CA TRP A 705 18.42 -16.54 -27.59
C TRP A 705 17.96 -18.00 -27.72
N ARG A 706 18.27 -18.64 -28.85
CA ARG A 706 17.89 -20.03 -29.10
C ARG A 706 18.58 -20.95 -28.10
N ASP A 707 19.91 -20.87 -28.00
CA ASP A 707 20.71 -21.84 -27.25
C ASP A 707 20.62 -21.60 -25.74
N SER A 708 20.57 -20.35 -25.26
CA SER A 708 20.31 -20.02 -23.86
C SER A 708 18.90 -20.44 -23.45
N GLY A 709 17.91 -20.24 -24.32
CA GLY A 709 16.54 -20.69 -24.08
C GLY A 709 16.44 -22.21 -23.98
N ASN A 710 17.21 -22.96 -24.78
CA ASN A 710 17.27 -24.43 -24.68
C ASN A 710 17.85 -24.88 -23.34
N LEU A 711 18.96 -24.24 -22.89
CA LEU A 711 19.52 -24.51 -21.57
C LEU A 711 18.51 -24.21 -20.44
N LYS A 712 17.78 -23.10 -20.55
CA LYS A 712 16.74 -22.70 -19.60
C LYS A 712 15.60 -23.72 -19.52
N GLU A 713 15.10 -24.20 -20.66
CA GLU A 713 14.03 -25.20 -20.71
C GLU A 713 14.48 -26.54 -20.10
N VAL A 714 15.71 -26.99 -20.39
CA VAL A 714 16.30 -28.19 -19.77
C VAL A 714 16.42 -28.02 -18.26
N TYR A 715 16.93 -26.88 -17.79
CA TYR A 715 17.04 -26.56 -16.38
C TYR A 715 15.66 -26.58 -15.69
N ARG A 716 14.69 -25.83 -16.23
CA ARG A 716 13.32 -25.77 -15.69
C ARG A 716 12.66 -27.15 -15.60
N ALA A 717 12.82 -27.98 -16.63
CA ALA A 717 12.28 -29.34 -16.63
C ALA A 717 12.88 -30.22 -15.51
N ARG A 718 14.19 -30.07 -15.23
CA ARG A 718 14.88 -30.83 -14.18
C ARG A 718 14.47 -30.41 -12.77
N VAL A 719 14.19 -29.12 -12.55
CA VAL A 719 13.93 -28.58 -11.22
C VAL A 719 12.44 -28.42 -10.89
N PHE A 720 11.53 -28.51 -11.86
CA PHE A 720 10.10 -28.28 -11.63
C PHE A 720 9.52 -29.21 -10.56
N MET A 721 9.86 -30.51 -10.60
CA MET A 721 9.40 -31.46 -9.57
C MET A 721 10.19 -31.35 -8.26
N GLY A 722 11.36 -30.73 -8.27
CA GLY A 722 12.30 -30.59 -7.17
C GLY A 722 13.72 -30.89 -7.64
N PHE A 723 14.73 -30.43 -6.90
CA PHE A 723 16.14 -30.72 -7.23
C PHE A 723 16.46 -32.21 -7.00
N ALA A 724 17.54 -32.71 -7.61
CA ALA A 724 18.05 -34.06 -7.35
C ALA A 724 18.62 -34.21 -5.93
N GLY A 725 19.25 -33.14 -5.40
CA GLY A 725 19.87 -33.09 -4.07
C GLY A 725 21.41 -33.03 -4.09
N GLU A 726 22.01 -33.16 -5.26
CA GLU A 726 23.47 -33.03 -5.43
C GLU A 726 23.89 -31.57 -5.45
N LEU A 727 24.99 -31.24 -4.74
CA LEU A 727 25.57 -29.91 -4.71
C LEU A 727 26.91 -29.90 -5.45
N ARG A 728 27.21 -28.77 -6.08
CA ARG A 728 28.51 -28.49 -6.70
C ARG A 728 29.12 -27.24 -6.07
N THR A 729 30.34 -27.39 -5.56
CA THR A 729 31.15 -26.27 -5.07
C THR A 729 31.72 -25.50 -6.26
N VAL A 730 31.46 -24.20 -6.32
CA VAL A 730 31.92 -23.29 -7.37
C VAL A 730 32.78 -22.18 -6.77
N GLY A 731 33.90 -21.86 -7.40
CA GLY A 731 34.82 -20.82 -6.91
C GLY A 731 34.23 -19.42 -7.08
N LEU A 732 34.42 -18.54 -6.09
CA LEU A 732 33.97 -17.14 -6.20
C LEU A 732 34.65 -16.40 -7.35
N ALA A 733 35.88 -16.77 -7.70
CA ALA A 733 36.57 -16.22 -8.87
C ALA A 733 35.88 -16.57 -10.20
N GLU A 734 35.46 -17.82 -10.36
CA GLU A 734 34.69 -18.29 -11.53
C GLU A 734 33.35 -17.56 -11.63
N LEU A 735 32.66 -17.38 -10.51
CA LEU A 735 31.40 -16.63 -10.46
C LEU A 735 31.59 -15.15 -10.79
N ARG A 736 32.68 -14.52 -10.34
CA ARG A 736 33.02 -13.14 -10.72
C ARG A 736 33.26 -13.01 -12.22
N GLU A 737 33.93 -13.98 -12.84
CA GLU A 737 34.15 -14.01 -14.29
C GLU A 737 32.83 -14.14 -15.05
N PHE A 738 31.95 -15.08 -14.64
CA PHE A 738 30.61 -15.20 -15.21
C PHE A 738 29.80 -13.90 -15.10
N LEU A 739 29.80 -13.26 -13.92
CA LEU A 739 29.09 -11.99 -13.71
C LEU A 739 29.70 -10.84 -14.53
N ALA A 740 31.03 -10.80 -14.72
CA ALA A 740 31.69 -9.81 -15.56
C ALA A 740 31.29 -9.96 -17.04
N GLU A 741 31.24 -11.20 -17.55
CA GLU A 741 30.79 -11.47 -18.91
C GLU A 741 29.31 -11.17 -19.12
N ALA A 742 28.47 -11.52 -18.13
CA ALA A 742 27.06 -11.15 -18.13
C ALA A 742 26.89 -9.61 -18.14
N SER A 743 27.64 -8.88 -17.30
CA SER A 743 27.62 -7.42 -17.26
C SER A 743 28.00 -6.81 -18.62
N ARG A 744 29.06 -7.30 -19.25
CA ARG A 744 29.50 -6.87 -20.60
C ARG A 744 28.42 -7.14 -21.65
N HIS A 745 27.81 -8.33 -21.64
CA HIS A 745 26.75 -8.69 -22.58
C HIS A 745 25.50 -7.83 -22.41
N LEU A 746 25.04 -7.63 -21.17
CA LEU A 746 23.87 -6.81 -20.86
C LEU A 746 24.10 -5.33 -21.17
N THR A 747 25.30 -4.81 -20.92
CA THR A 747 25.67 -3.45 -21.32
C THR A 747 25.56 -3.28 -22.84
N ALA A 748 26.11 -4.22 -23.62
CA ALA A 748 25.99 -4.21 -25.07
C ALA A 748 24.53 -4.33 -25.54
N ALA A 749 23.69 -5.10 -24.84
CA ALA A 749 22.26 -5.20 -25.10
C ALA A 749 21.55 -3.85 -24.91
N ILE A 750 21.81 -3.16 -23.79
CA ILE A 750 21.19 -1.87 -23.46
C ILE A 750 21.62 -0.78 -24.45
N GLU A 751 22.88 -0.76 -24.90
CA GLU A 751 23.36 0.21 -25.88
C GLU A 751 22.57 0.15 -27.20
N LYS A 752 22.09 -1.04 -27.62
CA LYS A 752 21.25 -1.18 -28.81
C LYS A 752 19.89 -0.48 -28.68
N ALA A 753 19.39 -0.30 -27.46
CA ALA A 753 18.12 0.39 -27.21
C ALA A 753 18.25 1.92 -27.17
N ARG A 754 19.46 2.46 -27.11
CA ARG A 754 19.71 3.90 -27.02
C ARG A 754 19.54 4.58 -28.37
N MET A 755 18.97 5.77 -28.34
CA MET A 755 18.71 6.60 -29.51
C MET A 755 18.97 8.09 -29.18
N PRO A 756 19.13 8.97 -30.18
CA PRO A 756 19.31 10.40 -29.91
C PRO A 756 18.18 11.03 -29.07
N GLN A 757 16.97 10.50 -29.18
CA GLN A 757 15.77 10.94 -28.46
C GLN A 757 15.60 10.26 -27.09
N GLY A 758 16.56 9.46 -26.62
CA GLY A 758 16.51 8.77 -25.33
C GLY A 758 16.76 7.27 -25.45
N ILE A 759 15.77 6.47 -25.06
CA ILE A 759 15.87 5.00 -25.05
C ILE A 759 14.52 4.36 -25.41
N HIS A 760 14.55 3.32 -26.24
CA HIS A 760 13.39 2.47 -26.47
C HIS A 760 13.11 1.61 -25.24
N THR A 761 11.84 1.55 -24.81
CA THR A 761 11.44 0.82 -23.60
C THR A 761 10.99 -0.60 -23.90
N TYR A 762 10.12 -0.75 -24.89
CA TYR A 762 9.44 -1.99 -25.21
C TYR A 762 9.59 -2.34 -26.68
N TYR A 763 9.64 -3.65 -26.94
CA TYR A 763 9.62 -4.23 -28.26
C TYR A 763 8.51 -5.26 -28.36
N SER A 764 8.02 -5.48 -29.57
CA SER A 764 7.18 -6.63 -29.94
C SER A 764 7.82 -7.33 -31.13
N TYR A 765 7.52 -8.62 -31.29
CA TYR A 765 8.10 -9.42 -32.37
C TYR A 765 7.03 -10.17 -33.14
N GLU A 766 7.19 -10.19 -34.45
CA GLU A 766 6.39 -11.00 -35.36
C GLU A 766 7.23 -12.16 -35.87
N ALA A 767 6.67 -13.37 -35.89
CA ALA A 767 7.37 -14.53 -36.41
C ALA A 767 7.48 -14.43 -37.94
N SER A 768 8.69 -14.16 -38.44
CA SER A 768 8.96 -14.04 -39.88
C SER A 768 9.23 -15.39 -40.54
N ASP A 769 9.68 -16.38 -39.77
CA ASP A 769 9.88 -17.76 -40.21
C ASP A 769 9.51 -18.72 -39.08
N TYR A 770 8.77 -19.79 -39.40
CA TYR A 770 8.34 -20.79 -38.43
C TYR A 770 8.01 -22.13 -39.08
N ARG A 771 8.19 -23.20 -38.31
CA ARG A 771 7.78 -24.56 -38.66
C ARG A 771 6.50 -24.93 -37.90
N ALA A 772 5.45 -25.28 -38.65
CA ALA A 772 4.24 -25.83 -38.03
C ALA A 772 4.53 -27.18 -37.35
N LEU A 773 3.99 -27.35 -36.15
CA LEU A 773 4.06 -28.58 -35.36
C LEU A 773 2.66 -29.21 -35.29
N GLU A 774 2.49 -30.26 -34.48
CA GLU A 774 1.20 -30.91 -34.29
C GLU A 774 0.17 -29.95 -33.65
N GLY A 775 -1.07 -29.98 -34.15
CA GLY A 775 -2.15 -29.11 -33.69
C GLY A 775 -2.00 -27.66 -34.15
N ASP A 776 -2.23 -26.73 -33.23
CA ASP A 776 -2.05 -25.28 -33.46
C ASP A 776 -0.64 -24.79 -33.14
N LYS A 777 0.32 -25.68 -32.91
CA LYS A 777 1.65 -25.31 -32.41
C LYS A 777 2.62 -24.94 -33.52
N ALA A 778 3.59 -24.09 -33.18
CA ALA A 778 4.68 -23.71 -34.07
C ALA A 778 6.03 -23.66 -33.33
N GLU A 779 7.09 -23.90 -34.07
CA GLU A 779 8.45 -23.55 -33.68
C GLU A 779 8.87 -22.33 -34.48
N VAL A 780 9.15 -21.22 -33.79
CA VAL A 780 9.59 -19.99 -34.44
C VAL A 780 11.08 -20.07 -34.72
N LEU A 781 11.47 -19.79 -35.97
CA LEU A 781 12.85 -19.87 -36.46
C LEU A 781 13.46 -18.49 -36.67
N GLY A 782 12.65 -17.46 -36.91
CA GLY A 782 13.08 -16.08 -37.08
C GLY A 782 12.00 -15.08 -36.69
N PHE A 783 12.44 -13.87 -36.35
CA PHE A 783 11.56 -12.78 -35.94
C PHE A 783 11.84 -11.49 -36.69
N GLU A 784 10.79 -10.72 -36.93
CA GLU A 784 10.85 -9.29 -37.22
C GLU A 784 10.57 -8.50 -35.95
N GLN A 785 11.41 -7.52 -35.63
CA GLN A 785 11.30 -6.69 -34.44
C GLN A 785 10.56 -5.39 -34.74
N HIS A 786 9.68 -4.98 -33.82
CA HIS A 786 9.02 -3.67 -33.84
C HIS A 786 9.22 -2.93 -32.52
N THR A 787 9.56 -1.64 -32.60
CA THR A 787 9.67 -0.75 -31.44
C THR A 787 8.33 -0.11 -31.11
N LEU A 788 7.99 -0.04 -29.83
CA LEU A 788 6.84 0.76 -29.37
C LEU A 788 7.23 2.25 -29.24
N PRO A 789 6.23 3.17 -29.19
CA PRO A 789 6.44 4.56 -28.80
C PRO A 789 7.13 4.71 -27.43
N LEU A 790 7.65 5.89 -27.15
CA LEU A 790 8.40 6.14 -25.90
C LEU A 790 7.53 5.94 -24.66
N PHE A 791 8.08 5.28 -23.65
CA PHE A 791 7.53 5.20 -22.30
C PHE A 791 8.50 5.84 -21.31
N LEU A 792 7.98 6.54 -20.30
CA LEU A 792 8.78 7.16 -19.25
C LEU A 792 9.59 6.12 -18.46
N GLU A 793 9.08 4.89 -18.36
CA GLU A 793 9.73 3.78 -17.66
C GLU A 793 11.15 3.51 -18.18
N GLY A 794 11.37 3.50 -19.50
CA GLY A 794 12.71 3.32 -20.05
C GLY A 794 13.69 4.41 -19.59
N PHE A 795 13.23 5.66 -19.49
CA PHE A 795 14.05 6.77 -19.00
C PHE A 795 14.36 6.63 -17.50
N VAL A 796 13.39 6.19 -16.70
CA VAL A 796 13.60 5.89 -15.26
C VAL A 796 14.71 4.87 -15.09
N HIS A 797 14.63 3.73 -15.79
CA HIS A 797 15.62 2.68 -15.64
C HIS A 797 16.97 3.10 -16.21
N ALA A 798 17.01 3.79 -17.36
CA ALA A 798 18.27 4.30 -17.90
C ALA A 798 18.96 5.29 -16.94
N LEU A 799 18.22 6.13 -16.22
CA LEU A 799 18.78 7.04 -15.22
C LEU A 799 19.46 6.30 -14.04
N ARG A 800 19.00 5.09 -13.69
CA ARG A 800 19.59 4.29 -12.60
C ARG A 800 21.03 3.83 -12.85
N ILE A 801 21.43 3.81 -14.12
CA ILE A 801 22.78 3.40 -14.55
C ILE A 801 23.55 4.52 -15.26
N ALA A 802 22.93 5.69 -15.44
CA ALA A 802 23.50 6.79 -16.18
C ALA A 802 24.60 7.52 -15.38
N GLY A 803 25.68 7.87 -16.06
CA GLY A 803 26.62 8.89 -15.58
C GLY A 803 26.03 10.31 -15.69
N PRO A 804 26.64 11.33 -15.05
CA PRO A 804 26.07 12.69 -14.99
C PRO A 804 25.73 13.33 -16.35
N ASP A 805 26.60 13.15 -17.35
CA ASP A 805 26.37 13.73 -18.68
C ASP A 805 25.24 13.03 -19.44
N GLU A 806 25.13 11.72 -19.27
CA GLU A 806 24.03 10.94 -19.83
C GLU A 806 22.71 11.29 -19.15
N ALA A 807 22.69 11.42 -17.83
CA ALA A 807 21.51 11.79 -17.08
C ALA A 807 20.92 13.12 -17.59
N ARG A 808 21.76 14.13 -17.82
CA ARG A 808 21.34 15.40 -18.42
C ARG A 808 20.79 15.24 -19.83
N ARG A 809 21.38 14.36 -20.66
CA ARG A 809 20.85 14.07 -22.01
C ARG A 809 19.50 13.40 -21.95
N LEU A 810 19.34 12.36 -21.14
CA LEU A 810 18.08 11.64 -20.94
C LEU A 810 16.97 12.56 -20.42
N TYR A 811 17.27 13.39 -19.42
CA TYR A 811 16.33 14.39 -18.90
C TYR A 811 15.88 15.39 -19.97
N ARG A 812 16.82 15.97 -20.73
CA ARG A 812 16.50 16.90 -21.82
C ARG A 812 15.70 16.22 -22.92
N ALA A 813 16.02 14.97 -23.24
CA ALA A 813 15.32 14.18 -24.25
C ALA A 813 13.87 13.88 -23.82
N ALA A 814 13.66 13.44 -22.57
CA ALA A 814 12.33 13.26 -22.01
C ALA A 814 11.52 14.57 -22.07
N ARG A 815 12.12 15.69 -21.64
CA ARG A 815 11.50 17.04 -21.65
C ARG A 815 11.19 17.55 -23.05
N ALA A 816 11.97 17.16 -24.06
CA ALA A 816 11.76 17.53 -25.46
C ALA A 816 10.81 16.59 -26.22
N SER A 817 10.38 15.49 -25.60
CA SER A 817 9.51 14.48 -26.20
C SER A 817 8.03 14.69 -25.83
N ALA A 818 7.15 13.87 -26.44
CA ALA A 818 5.73 13.83 -26.07
C ALA A 818 5.47 13.31 -24.64
N LEU A 819 6.50 12.82 -23.94
CA LEU A 819 6.42 12.45 -22.53
C LEU A 819 6.28 13.66 -21.61
N PHE A 820 6.66 14.87 -22.03
CA PHE A 820 6.56 16.04 -21.17
C PHE A 820 5.25 16.80 -21.40
N ASP A 821 4.42 16.85 -20.35
CA ASP A 821 3.21 17.65 -20.34
C ASP A 821 3.57 19.11 -20.02
N SER A 822 3.62 19.95 -21.05
CA SER A 822 3.97 21.36 -20.90
C SER A 822 2.95 22.18 -20.11
N LYS A 823 1.67 21.76 -20.08
CA LYS A 823 0.60 22.45 -19.33
C LYS A 823 0.76 22.20 -17.84
N LEU A 824 0.99 20.95 -17.44
CA LEU A 824 1.10 20.55 -16.04
C LEU A 824 2.53 20.66 -15.50
N GLY A 825 3.54 20.66 -16.38
CA GLY A 825 4.95 20.62 -16.00
C GLY A 825 5.39 19.26 -15.43
N MET A 826 4.78 18.17 -15.88
CA MET A 826 4.98 16.80 -15.36
C MET A 826 5.18 15.80 -16.50
N TYR A 827 5.57 14.58 -16.18
CA TYR A 827 5.88 13.56 -17.19
C TYR A 827 4.74 12.54 -17.33
N ARG A 828 4.29 12.35 -18.56
CA ARG A 828 3.30 11.36 -18.99
C ARG A 828 3.92 9.97 -19.01
N LEU A 829 3.10 8.94 -18.81
CA LEU A 829 3.56 7.57 -18.79
C LEU A 829 4.12 7.11 -20.15
N ASN A 830 3.46 7.50 -21.24
CA ASN A 830 3.85 7.16 -22.60
C ASN A 830 3.50 8.27 -23.58
N ALA A 831 4.21 8.29 -24.70
CA ALA A 831 3.82 9.02 -25.88
C ALA A 831 2.56 8.40 -26.50
N PRO A 832 1.79 9.15 -27.32
CA PRO A 832 0.61 8.62 -28.00
C PRO A 832 0.91 7.31 -28.74
N LEU A 833 0.08 6.28 -28.52
CA LEU A 833 0.35 4.91 -29.00
C LEU A 833 -0.01 4.68 -30.48
N GLY A 834 -0.88 5.52 -31.06
CA GLY A 834 -1.38 5.36 -32.43
C GLY A 834 -2.49 4.31 -32.56
N ASP A 835 -2.90 4.04 -33.81
CA ASP A 835 -4.12 3.30 -34.14
C ASP A 835 -4.00 1.77 -33.88
N ASP A 836 -2.79 1.21 -33.92
CA ASP A 836 -2.55 -0.23 -33.73
C ASP A 836 -2.39 -0.66 -32.26
N ALA A 837 -2.65 0.25 -31.31
CA ALA A 837 -2.42 0.04 -29.88
C ALA A 837 -3.27 -1.08 -29.25
N LEU A 838 -4.35 -1.52 -29.91
CA LEU A 838 -5.23 -2.58 -29.41
C LEU A 838 -4.49 -3.91 -29.18
N ALA A 839 -3.49 -4.23 -30.00
CA ALA A 839 -2.69 -5.44 -29.85
C ALA A 839 -1.83 -5.41 -28.56
N LEU A 840 -1.54 -4.22 -28.02
CA LEU A 840 -0.74 -4.04 -26.81
C LEU A 840 -1.51 -4.40 -25.54
N GLY A 841 -2.84 -4.45 -25.60
CA GLY A 841 -3.71 -4.76 -24.47
C GLY A 841 -4.67 -3.63 -24.15
N ARG A 842 -5.18 -3.60 -22.90
CA ARG A 842 -6.20 -2.62 -22.48
C ARG A 842 -5.71 -1.17 -22.53
N ILE A 843 -4.40 -0.93 -22.51
CA ILE A 843 -3.84 0.42 -22.68
C ILE A 843 -4.28 1.07 -23.99
N GLY A 844 -4.40 0.29 -25.08
CA GLY A 844 -4.84 0.79 -26.38
C GLY A 844 -6.33 1.10 -26.45
N VAL A 845 -7.11 0.74 -25.43
CA VAL A 845 -8.56 1.04 -25.33
C VAL A 845 -8.79 2.36 -24.59
N PHE A 846 -7.89 2.73 -23.67
CA PHE A 846 -8.03 3.97 -22.92
C PHE A 846 -7.74 5.17 -23.82
N ASN A 847 -8.49 6.25 -23.65
CA ASN A 847 -8.16 7.52 -24.30
C ASN A 847 -6.79 8.01 -23.83
N ASP A 848 -6.05 8.65 -24.73
CA ASP A 848 -4.79 9.28 -24.38
C ASP A 848 -4.99 10.32 -23.26
N GLY A 849 -4.09 10.33 -22.28
CA GLY A 849 -4.19 11.15 -21.07
C GLY A 849 -5.03 10.57 -19.92
N TRP A 850 -5.57 9.36 -20.06
CA TRP A 850 -6.42 8.69 -19.07
C TRP A 850 -5.85 7.34 -18.62
N LEU A 851 -5.94 7.04 -17.31
CA LEU A 851 -5.43 5.79 -16.72
C LEU A 851 -3.98 5.52 -17.16
N GLU A 852 -3.59 4.30 -17.48
CA GLU A 852 -2.23 3.99 -17.93
C GLU A 852 -1.89 4.49 -19.34
N ASN A 853 -2.83 5.05 -20.12
CA ASN A 853 -2.50 5.57 -21.45
C ASN A 853 -2.24 7.08 -21.40
N GLY A 854 -0.97 7.48 -21.36
CA GLY A 854 -0.54 8.86 -21.56
C GLY A 854 -0.92 9.86 -20.45
N SER A 855 -1.49 9.39 -19.33
CA SER A 855 -1.72 10.22 -18.14
C SER A 855 -0.42 10.53 -17.40
N ILE A 856 -0.47 11.44 -16.41
CA ILE A 856 0.62 11.59 -15.44
C ILE A 856 0.45 10.49 -14.39
N PHE A 857 0.93 9.28 -14.70
CA PHE A 857 0.86 8.17 -13.76
C PHE A 857 1.88 8.38 -12.64
N LEU A 858 1.39 8.80 -11.46
CA LEU A 858 2.21 9.40 -10.40
C LEU A 858 3.29 8.47 -9.88
N HIS A 859 3.06 7.16 -9.89
CA HIS A 859 4.10 6.21 -9.50
C HIS A 859 5.31 6.26 -10.44
N MET A 860 5.11 6.21 -11.76
CA MET A 860 6.21 6.28 -12.72
C MET A 860 6.83 7.69 -12.78
N HIS A 861 6.00 8.73 -12.69
CA HIS A 861 6.48 10.11 -12.60
C HIS A 861 7.38 10.30 -11.36
N TYR A 862 7.00 9.82 -10.17
CA TYR A 862 7.84 9.95 -8.98
C TYR A 862 9.09 9.07 -9.02
N LYS A 863 9.06 7.91 -9.69
CA LYS A 863 10.30 7.17 -9.99
C LYS A 863 11.25 8.03 -10.82
N PHE A 864 10.76 8.70 -11.86
CA PHE A 864 11.57 9.60 -12.67
C PHE A 864 12.15 10.75 -11.85
N VAL A 865 11.34 11.39 -11.00
CA VAL A 865 11.80 12.47 -10.11
C VAL A 865 12.85 11.97 -9.11
N LEU A 866 12.68 10.77 -8.53
CA LEU A 866 13.67 10.15 -7.65
C LEU A 866 14.98 9.86 -8.39
N GLU A 867 14.92 9.29 -9.59
CA GLU A 867 16.12 8.95 -10.35
C GLU A 867 16.80 10.19 -10.94
N MET A 868 16.08 11.30 -11.18
CA MET A 868 16.71 12.60 -11.47
C MET A 868 17.68 12.99 -10.34
N LEU A 869 17.22 12.94 -9.09
CA LEU A 869 18.04 13.28 -7.93
C LEU A 869 19.23 12.34 -7.78
N ARG A 870 18.99 11.02 -7.87
CA ARG A 870 20.05 10.01 -7.74
C ARG A 870 21.11 10.09 -8.83
N ALA A 871 20.72 10.51 -10.04
CA ALA A 871 21.62 10.73 -11.15
C ALA A 871 22.32 12.11 -11.12
N GLY A 872 22.09 12.91 -10.07
CA GLY A 872 22.78 14.19 -9.84
C GLY A 872 22.13 15.41 -10.50
N LEU A 873 20.90 15.32 -10.99
CA LEU A 873 20.12 16.43 -11.56
C LEU A 873 19.43 17.28 -10.48
N VAL A 874 20.20 17.65 -9.45
CA VAL A 874 19.66 18.31 -8.25
C VAL A 874 19.21 19.74 -8.54
N ASP A 875 19.97 20.47 -9.38
CA ASP A 875 19.59 21.81 -9.83
C ASP A 875 18.27 21.79 -10.61
N GLU A 876 18.13 20.84 -11.55
CA GLU A 876 16.91 20.67 -12.34
C GLU A 876 15.70 20.25 -11.47
N PHE A 877 15.91 19.44 -10.44
CA PHE A 877 14.87 19.07 -9.48
C PHE A 877 14.36 20.30 -8.72
N TYR A 878 15.24 21.11 -8.11
CA TYR A 878 14.81 22.27 -7.33
C TYR A 878 14.23 23.39 -8.19
N ALA A 879 14.67 23.52 -9.45
CA ALA A 879 14.10 24.49 -10.39
C ALA A 879 12.61 24.22 -10.70
N ASP A 880 12.18 22.97 -10.66
CA ASP A 880 10.80 22.56 -10.98
C ASP A 880 10.06 21.87 -9.80
N LEU A 881 10.61 21.91 -8.58
CA LEU A 881 10.09 21.20 -7.39
C LEU A 881 8.57 21.35 -7.20
N GLU A 882 8.06 22.58 -7.31
CA GLU A 882 6.65 22.90 -7.08
C GLU A 882 5.71 22.37 -8.17
N LYS A 883 6.25 22.03 -9.36
CA LYS A 883 5.49 21.35 -10.43
C LYS A 883 5.59 19.84 -10.30
N LEU A 884 6.76 19.34 -9.87
CA LEU A 884 7.05 17.90 -9.83
C LEU A 884 6.30 17.16 -8.72
N LEU A 885 6.00 17.81 -7.59
CA LEU A 885 5.35 17.18 -6.44
C LEU A 885 3.88 17.62 -6.27
N VAL A 886 3.01 16.64 -6.00
CA VAL A 886 1.58 16.83 -5.72
C VAL A 886 1.34 17.79 -4.54
N ALA A 887 2.24 17.79 -3.55
CA ALA A 887 2.20 18.66 -2.37
C ALA A 887 2.01 20.16 -2.67
N PHE A 888 2.45 20.60 -3.85
CA PHE A 888 2.44 22.01 -4.25
C PHE A 888 1.41 22.32 -5.35
N ARG A 889 0.59 21.34 -5.76
CA ARG A 889 -0.48 21.57 -6.74
C ARG A 889 -1.57 22.44 -6.17
N ASP A 890 -2.17 23.25 -7.04
CA ASP A 890 -3.39 23.99 -6.70
C ASP A 890 -4.51 22.99 -6.41
N PRO A 891 -5.08 22.98 -5.18
CA PRO A 891 -6.17 22.08 -4.84
C PRO A 891 -7.42 22.27 -5.72
N ALA A 892 -7.62 23.44 -6.34
CA ALA A 892 -8.73 23.65 -7.27
C ALA A 892 -8.55 22.89 -8.60
N GLU A 893 -7.30 22.70 -9.03
CA GLU A 893 -6.96 21.89 -10.20
C GLU A 893 -6.86 20.40 -9.84
N TYR A 894 -6.23 20.08 -8.70
CA TYR A 894 -6.09 18.70 -8.21
C TYR A 894 -7.42 18.10 -7.73
N GLN A 895 -8.36 18.95 -7.30
CA GLN A 895 -9.72 18.65 -6.80
C GLN A 895 -9.78 17.77 -5.55
N ARG A 896 -8.65 17.62 -4.86
CA ARG A 896 -8.47 16.86 -3.60
C ARG A 896 -7.41 17.54 -2.74
N SER A 897 -7.14 16.95 -1.57
CA SER A 897 -6.10 17.44 -0.67
C SER A 897 -4.70 17.19 -1.26
N PRO A 898 -3.85 18.21 -1.51
CA PRO A 898 -2.53 18.02 -2.12
C PRO A 898 -1.53 17.28 -1.22
N ILE A 899 -1.81 17.10 0.08
CA ILE A 899 -0.99 16.24 0.94
C ILE A 899 -1.26 14.75 0.68
N GLU A 900 -2.42 14.39 0.12
CA GLU A 900 -2.79 13.02 -0.22
C GLU A 900 -2.40 12.72 -1.66
N ASN A 901 -1.67 11.61 -1.85
CA ASN A 901 -1.28 11.16 -3.18
C ASN A 901 -2.49 10.57 -3.93
N SER A 902 -2.34 10.37 -5.24
CA SER A 902 -3.31 9.64 -6.07
C SER A 902 -2.55 8.72 -7.03
N SER A 903 -3.26 7.95 -7.86
CA SER A 903 -2.61 7.04 -8.81
C SER A 903 -2.13 7.77 -10.05
N PHE A 904 -2.95 8.67 -10.57
CA PHE A 904 -2.61 9.48 -11.73
C PHE A 904 -3.29 10.84 -11.71
N LEU A 905 -2.69 11.80 -12.41
CA LEU A 905 -3.36 13.01 -12.85
C LEU A 905 -3.77 12.87 -14.31
N VAL A 906 -4.96 13.36 -14.64
CA VAL A 906 -5.40 13.46 -16.03
C VAL A 906 -4.47 14.44 -16.76
N SER A 907 -3.77 13.97 -17.78
CA SER A 907 -2.81 14.82 -18.49
C SER A 907 -3.51 15.76 -19.47
N SER A 908 -2.76 16.69 -20.04
CA SER A 908 -3.23 17.58 -21.10
C SER A 908 -3.42 16.90 -22.46
N GLY A 909 -3.00 15.63 -22.59
CA GLY A 909 -3.34 14.81 -23.76
C GLY A 909 -4.79 14.32 -23.77
N PHE A 910 -5.53 14.46 -22.66
CA PHE A 910 -6.93 14.06 -22.57
C PHE A 910 -7.88 15.09 -23.23
N ASP A 911 -7.78 15.20 -24.55
CA ASP A 911 -8.52 16.17 -25.36
C ASP A 911 -10.05 15.99 -25.31
N VAL A 912 -10.53 14.83 -24.80
CA VAL A 912 -11.95 14.51 -24.63
C VAL A 912 -12.63 15.45 -23.63
N ASP A 913 -11.96 15.83 -22.53
CA ASP A 913 -12.50 16.78 -21.55
C ASP A 913 -11.39 17.61 -20.88
N PRO A 914 -11.05 18.80 -21.43
CA PRO A 914 -10.02 19.68 -20.89
C PRO A 914 -10.25 20.17 -19.45
N ARG A 915 -11.47 20.05 -18.93
CA ARG A 915 -11.81 20.42 -17.54
C ARG A 915 -11.24 19.43 -16.52
N GLN A 916 -10.81 18.25 -16.97
CA GLN A 916 -10.22 17.23 -16.11
C GLN A 916 -8.70 17.40 -15.93
N HIS A 917 -8.03 18.19 -16.78
CA HIS A 917 -6.57 18.28 -16.77
C HIS A 917 -6.04 18.67 -15.38
N GLY A 918 -5.12 17.89 -14.84
CA GLY A 918 -4.53 18.07 -13.50
C GLY A 918 -5.32 17.46 -12.34
N ARG A 919 -6.54 16.96 -12.58
CA ARG A 919 -7.36 16.30 -11.56
C ARG A 919 -6.71 15.01 -11.07
N GLY A 920 -6.65 14.83 -9.75
CA GLY A 920 -6.22 13.59 -9.13
C GLY A 920 -7.29 12.50 -9.18
N CYS A 921 -6.88 11.29 -9.57
CA CYS A 921 -7.73 10.12 -9.72
C CYS A 921 -7.18 8.92 -8.95
N VAL A 922 -8.08 8.18 -8.27
CA VAL A 922 -7.78 6.98 -7.48
C VAL A 922 -6.91 7.28 -6.26
N ALA A 923 -7.53 7.37 -5.09
CA ALA A 923 -6.94 7.93 -3.87
C ALA A 923 -5.81 7.09 -3.22
N ARG A 924 -4.77 7.81 -2.76
CA ARG A 924 -3.82 7.48 -1.69
C ARG A 924 -2.91 6.26 -1.86
N LEU A 925 -3.46 5.05 -1.97
CA LEU A 925 -2.70 3.79 -1.91
C LEU A 925 -1.97 3.50 -3.24
N SER A 926 -1.06 4.38 -3.61
CA SER A 926 -0.27 4.35 -4.82
C SER A 926 1.19 4.02 -4.51
N GLY A 927 1.91 3.42 -5.47
CA GLY A 927 3.35 3.21 -5.34
C GLY A 927 4.15 4.51 -5.33
N SER A 928 3.55 5.65 -5.70
CA SER A 928 4.17 6.97 -5.58
C SER A 928 4.54 7.34 -4.13
N THR A 929 3.85 6.77 -3.13
CA THR A 929 4.15 7.04 -1.72
C THR A 929 5.56 6.58 -1.34
N VAL A 930 5.97 5.37 -1.73
CA VAL A 930 7.31 4.86 -1.44
C VAL A 930 8.41 5.57 -2.24
N GLU A 931 8.11 6.02 -3.45
CA GLU A 931 9.05 6.82 -4.22
C GLU A 931 9.31 8.17 -3.54
N LEU A 932 8.27 8.81 -2.99
CA LEU A 932 8.42 10.05 -2.21
C LEU A 932 9.24 9.80 -0.93
N LEU A 933 8.97 8.72 -0.19
CA LEU A 933 9.73 8.41 1.03
C LEU A 933 11.21 8.17 0.71
N HIS A 934 11.51 7.50 -0.39
CA HIS A 934 12.89 7.31 -0.83
C HIS A 934 13.53 8.63 -1.29
N LEU A 935 12.77 9.48 -1.98
CA LEU A 935 13.23 10.81 -2.35
C LEU A 935 13.57 11.63 -1.11
N TRP A 936 12.69 11.61 -0.10
CA TRP A 936 12.88 12.29 1.17
C TRP A 936 14.12 11.78 1.91
N THR A 937 14.30 10.46 2.07
CA THR A 937 15.51 9.93 2.72
C THR A 937 16.77 10.29 1.93
N HIS A 938 16.71 10.25 0.60
CA HIS A 938 17.84 10.64 -0.25
C HIS A 938 18.18 12.12 -0.14
N LEU A 939 17.19 13.01 -0.05
CA LEU A 939 17.41 14.45 0.15
C LEU A 939 18.10 14.77 1.48
N PHE A 940 17.75 14.07 2.56
CA PHE A 940 18.31 14.36 3.89
C PHE A 940 19.58 13.58 4.20
N LEU A 941 19.78 12.39 3.63
CA LEU A 941 20.87 11.48 4.02
C LEU A 941 21.88 11.24 2.90
N GLY A 942 21.50 11.48 1.64
CA GLY A 942 22.27 11.07 0.47
C GLY A 942 22.17 9.55 0.20
N PRO A 943 22.93 9.04 -0.78
CA PRO A 943 22.84 7.64 -1.21
C PRO A 943 23.41 6.62 -0.20
N GLN A 944 24.42 7.00 0.58
CA GLN A 944 25.14 6.10 1.50
C GLN A 944 25.45 6.83 2.81
N PRO A 945 24.45 7.01 3.70
CA PRO A 945 24.67 7.65 4.99
C PRO A 945 25.63 6.87 5.88
N PHE A 946 25.74 5.55 5.71
CA PHE A 946 26.77 4.73 6.36
C PHE A 946 27.79 4.24 5.34
N ALA A 947 29.06 4.22 5.76
CA ALA A 947 30.16 3.71 4.94
C ALA A 947 31.22 3.03 5.82
N CYS A 948 32.01 2.14 5.21
CA CYS A 948 33.20 1.57 5.84
C CYS A 948 34.44 2.35 5.39
N ARG A 949 35.13 3.03 6.31
CA ARG A 949 36.40 3.71 6.06
C ARG A 949 37.49 3.02 6.88
N ASN A 950 38.53 2.51 6.22
CA ASN A 950 39.61 1.73 6.85
C ASN A 950 39.10 0.51 7.66
N GLY A 951 38.02 -0.13 7.19
CA GLY A 951 37.41 -1.28 7.89
C GLY A 951 36.49 -0.91 9.06
N GLU A 952 36.33 0.36 9.37
CA GLU A 952 35.47 0.85 10.44
C GLU A 952 34.19 1.51 9.90
N LEU A 953 33.06 1.27 10.56
CA LEU A 953 31.79 1.93 10.26
C LEU A 953 31.90 3.43 10.50
N CYS A 954 31.27 4.25 9.67
CA CYS A 954 31.07 5.66 9.94
C CYS A 954 29.69 6.11 9.43
N PHE A 955 29.13 7.15 10.07
CA PHE A 955 27.94 7.83 9.60
C PHE A 955 28.33 9.17 9.00
N ALA A 956 28.13 9.32 7.70
CA ALA A 956 28.56 10.46 6.89
C ALA A 956 27.44 10.86 5.92
N PRO A 957 26.33 11.43 6.42
CA PRO A 957 25.23 11.84 5.56
C PRO A 957 25.66 12.95 4.61
N ALA A 958 25.12 12.91 3.39
CA ALA A 958 25.38 13.90 2.33
C ALA A 958 24.04 14.54 1.90
N PRO A 959 23.50 15.50 2.68
CA PRO A 959 22.21 16.10 2.37
C PRO A 959 22.25 16.86 1.04
N LEU A 960 21.15 16.82 0.30
CA LEU A 960 20.92 17.53 -0.96
C LEU A 960 19.80 18.58 -0.78
N LEU A 961 19.90 19.40 0.26
CA LEU A 961 18.90 20.40 0.65
C LEU A 961 19.24 21.77 0.06
N ALA A 962 18.26 22.37 -0.62
CA ALA A 962 18.38 23.77 -1.05
C ALA A 962 18.31 24.72 0.15
N GLY A 963 18.94 25.89 0.03
CA GLY A 963 18.90 26.96 1.03
C GLY A 963 17.47 27.35 1.43
N THR A 964 16.54 27.25 0.49
CA THR A 964 15.11 27.51 0.69
C THR A 964 14.38 26.47 1.52
N MET A 965 15.01 25.35 1.89
CA MET A 965 14.43 24.32 2.75
C MET A 965 14.68 24.60 4.25
N PHE A 966 15.61 25.49 4.58
CA PHE A 966 15.98 25.83 5.96
C PHE A 966 15.07 26.95 6.50
N ALA A 967 14.37 26.68 7.60
CA ALA A 967 13.47 27.65 8.22
C ALA A 967 14.26 28.78 8.87
N ALA A 968 13.92 30.03 8.54
CA ALA A 968 14.68 31.21 9.00
C ALA A 968 14.55 31.50 10.51
N ASN A 969 13.50 31.01 11.15
CA ASN A 969 13.20 31.30 12.56
C ASN A 969 13.28 30.02 13.39
N SER A 970 13.67 30.17 14.66
CA SER A 970 13.52 29.12 15.66
C SER A 970 12.04 28.72 15.78
N ARG A 971 11.77 27.43 15.95
CA ARG A 971 10.41 26.90 16.07
C ARG A 971 10.34 25.77 17.09
N THR A 972 9.21 25.71 17.80
CA THR A 972 8.85 24.57 18.64
C THR A 972 8.15 23.54 17.79
N VAL A 973 8.58 22.29 17.91
CA VAL A 973 7.99 21.13 17.22
C VAL A 973 7.83 19.99 18.20
N SER A 974 6.96 19.02 17.93
CA SER A 974 6.71 17.91 18.86
C SER A 974 6.87 16.55 18.18
N PRO A 975 8.09 16.18 17.71
CA PRO A 975 8.32 15.01 16.86
C PRO A 975 8.07 13.68 17.57
N PHE A 976 8.07 13.66 18.90
CA PHE A 976 7.87 12.45 19.72
C PHE A 976 6.79 12.65 20.80
N GLY A 977 5.86 13.59 20.58
CA GLY A 977 4.81 13.95 21.55
C GLY A 977 5.25 14.84 22.71
N TYR A 978 6.49 15.34 22.69
CA TYR A 978 7.00 16.39 23.59
C TYR A 978 7.73 17.46 22.77
N ASP A 979 7.77 18.67 23.31
CA ASP A 979 8.31 19.84 22.62
C ASP A 979 9.84 19.81 22.51
N GLU A 980 10.31 20.08 21.31
CA GLU A 980 11.70 20.25 20.90
C GLU A 980 11.86 21.61 20.24
N ILE A 981 12.96 22.30 20.54
CA ILE A 981 13.28 23.58 19.90
C ILE A 981 14.23 23.31 18.74
N LEU A 982 13.78 23.60 17.53
CA LEU A 982 14.64 23.68 16.35
C LEU A 982 15.21 25.09 16.26
N PRO A 983 16.54 25.23 16.10
CA PRO A 983 17.18 26.54 15.97
C PRO A 983 16.76 27.24 14.67
N ALA A 984 17.05 28.53 14.56
CA ALA A 984 16.97 29.23 13.29
C ALA A 984 17.89 28.59 12.24
N ASP A 985 17.58 28.85 10.97
CA ASP A 985 18.30 28.37 9.79
C ASP A 985 18.45 26.84 9.76
N SER A 986 17.37 26.13 10.13
CA SER A 986 17.39 24.67 10.27
C SER A 986 16.33 23.91 9.47
N ALA A 987 16.66 22.67 9.12
CA ALA A 987 15.76 21.67 8.57
C ALA A 987 15.96 20.36 9.36
N ALA A 988 14.88 19.61 9.62
CA ALA A 988 14.95 18.41 10.44
C ALA A 988 14.12 17.25 9.89
N MET A 989 14.55 16.04 10.22
CA MET A 989 13.81 14.80 9.98
C MET A 989 13.94 13.86 11.19
N VAL A 990 13.01 12.91 11.31
CA VAL A 990 13.22 11.73 12.17
C VAL A 990 13.91 10.63 11.38
N LEU A 991 15.07 10.19 11.87
CA LEU A 991 15.86 9.08 11.37
C LEU A 991 15.60 7.84 12.24
N PHE A 992 15.45 6.67 11.61
CA PHE A 992 15.22 5.38 12.31
C PHE A 992 14.03 5.41 13.28
N GLY A 993 13.02 6.24 12.97
CA GLY A 993 11.80 6.37 13.75
C GLY A 993 11.98 6.93 15.17
N SER A 994 13.20 7.26 15.59
CA SER A 994 13.53 7.50 17.02
C SER A 994 14.57 8.59 17.26
N THR A 995 15.33 9.00 16.23
CA THR A 995 16.35 10.06 16.34
C THR A 995 15.92 11.31 15.59
N LEU A 996 15.86 12.46 16.25
CA LEU A 996 15.70 13.75 15.59
C LEU A 996 17.04 14.21 14.98
N LEU A 997 17.15 14.19 13.65
CA LEU A 997 18.29 14.70 12.90
C LEU A 997 18.01 16.14 12.47
N VAL A 998 18.82 17.09 12.93
CA VAL A 998 18.66 18.53 12.66
C VAL A 998 19.89 19.04 11.90
N TYR A 999 19.68 19.55 10.69
CA TYR A 999 20.71 20.29 9.96
C TYR A 999 20.60 21.78 10.28
N ILE A 1000 21.71 22.39 10.68
CA ILE A 1000 21.82 23.82 10.99
C ILE A 1000 22.72 24.46 9.94
N ASN A 1001 22.20 25.43 9.19
CA ASN A 1001 22.89 26.06 8.07
C ASN A 1001 22.76 27.59 8.16
N PRO A 1002 23.60 28.26 8.98
CA PRO A 1002 23.50 29.71 9.19
C PRO A 1002 23.63 30.54 7.90
N SER A 1003 24.30 29.99 6.88
CA SER A 1003 24.46 30.66 5.58
C SER A 1003 23.23 30.53 4.67
N ARG A 1004 22.32 29.58 4.98
CA ARG A 1004 21.19 29.16 4.12
C ARG A 1004 21.58 28.99 2.65
N ARG A 1005 22.79 28.48 2.40
CA ARG A 1005 23.27 28.09 1.07
C ARG A 1005 22.90 26.64 0.79
N ASP A 1006 22.88 26.26 -0.48
CA ASP A 1006 22.59 24.88 -0.88
C ASP A 1006 23.65 23.91 -0.33
N SER A 1007 23.24 22.71 0.06
CA SER A 1007 24.15 21.63 0.47
C SER A 1007 24.56 20.73 -0.71
N PHE A 1008 24.33 21.19 -1.94
CA PHE A 1008 24.71 20.53 -3.18
C PHE A 1008 25.35 21.55 -4.15
N GLY A 1009 25.98 21.05 -5.22
CA GLY A 1009 26.68 21.88 -6.20
C GLY A 1009 28.12 22.25 -5.80
N ILE A 1010 28.76 23.12 -6.60
CA ILE A 1010 30.21 23.43 -6.48
C ILE A 1010 30.55 24.17 -5.19
N SER A 1011 29.63 24.97 -4.67
CA SER A 1011 29.81 25.77 -3.43
C SER A 1011 28.96 25.25 -2.27
N ALA A 1012 28.66 23.95 -2.30
CA ALA A 1012 27.84 23.26 -1.30
C ALA A 1012 28.39 23.44 0.11
N VAL A 1013 27.52 23.78 1.06
CA VAL A 1013 27.85 23.62 2.48
C VAL A 1013 27.95 22.14 2.84
N GLN A 1014 28.88 21.79 3.72
CA GLN A 1014 29.15 20.39 4.11
C GLN A 1014 29.03 20.21 5.62
N PRO A 1015 28.75 18.99 6.11
CA PRO A 1015 28.85 18.69 7.54
C PRO A 1015 30.23 19.02 8.10
N LEU A 1016 30.28 19.90 9.11
CA LEU A 1016 31.52 20.31 9.77
C LEU A 1016 31.67 19.73 11.17
N ARG A 1017 30.55 19.63 11.90
CA ARG A 1017 30.50 19.11 13.26
C ARG A 1017 29.14 18.52 13.59
N TYR A 1018 29.15 17.60 14.54
CA TYR A 1018 27.98 16.92 15.06
C TYR A 1018 27.86 17.15 16.56
N ARG A 1019 26.64 17.39 17.03
CA ARG A 1019 26.30 17.41 18.45
C ARG A 1019 25.27 16.33 18.73
N LEU A 1020 25.63 15.40 19.59
CA LEU A 1020 24.85 14.22 19.94
C LEU A 1020 24.21 14.41 21.32
N TYR A 1021 22.92 14.10 21.43
CA TYR A 1021 22.19 14.14 22.69
C TYR A 1021 21.72 12.73 23.05
N ASP A 1022 22.24 12.20 24.15
CA ASP A 1022 21.71 10.99 24.76
C ASP A 1022 20.67 11.38 25.82
N GLY A 1023 19.61 10.58 25.97
CA GLY A 1023 18.42 10.97 26.74
C GLY A 1023 18.64 11.21 28.25
N ASN A 1024 19.87 11.16 28.78
CA ASN A 1024 20.18 11.35 30.21
C ASN A 1024 21.67 11.72 30.57
N ARG A 1025 22.63 11.87 29.63
CA ARG A 1025 24.07 12.07 29.96
C ARG A 1025 24.72 13.32 29.35
N GLY A 1026 23.92 14.24 28.81
CA GLY A 1026 24.39 15.53 28.27
C GLY A 1026 24.64 15.51 26.77
N SER A 1027 25.27 16.56 26.24
CA SER A 1027 25.59 16.66 24.80
C SER A 1027 27.08 16.39 24.54
N ARG A 1028 27.40 15.62 23.51
CA ARG A 1028 28.78 15.39 23.04
C ARG A 1028 28.99 16.04 21.67
N ILE A 1029 30.13 16.73 21.48
CA ILE A 1029 30.52 17.32 20.20
C ILE A 1029 31.55 16.41 19.51
N VAL A 1030 31.41 16.27 18.20
CA VAL A 1030 32.36 15.62 17.30
C VAL A 1030 32.68 16.56 16.17
N GLU A 1031 33.96 16.88 16.01
CA GLU A 1031 34.47 17.69 14.90
C GLU A 1031 34.74 16.81 13.68
N GLY A 1032 34.47 17.33 12.49
CA GLY A 1032 34.65 16.66 11.20
C GLY A 1032 33.34 16.29 10.52
N GLY A 1033 33.43 15.84 9.26
CA GLY A 1033 32.28 15.55 8.39
C GLY A 1033 31.69 14.15 8.52
N SER A 1034 31.95 13.43 9.61
CA SER A 1034 31.34 12.11 9.87
C SER A 1034 31.43 11.70 11.34
N LEU A 1035 30.48 10.88 11.81
CA LEU A 1035 30.57 10.21 13.09
C LEU A 1035 31.41 8.93 12.99
N PRO A 1036 32.36 8.70 13.92
CA PRO A 1036 33.18 7.49 13.98
C PRO A 1036 32.39 6.25 14.44
N ALA A 1037 33.00 5.07 14.30
CA ALA A 1037 32.36 3.76 14.45
C ALA A 1037 31.46 3.57 15.67
N SER A 1038 31.98 3.81 16.89
CA SER A 1038 31.19 3.59 18.10
C SER A 1038 29.94 4.47 18.19
N MET A 1039 29.97 5.66 17.60
CA MET A 1039 28.83 6.59 17.58
C MET A 1039 27.89 6.32 16.41
N ALA A 1040 28.43 5.95 15.25
CA ALA A 1040 27.63 5.50 14.12
C ALA A 1040 26.81 4.25 14.52
N GLN A 1041 27.43 3.31 15.25
CA GLN A 1041 26.75 2.16 15.83
C GLN A 1041 25.68 2.60 16.84
N ALA A 1042 26.01 3.47 17.81
CA ALA A 1042 25.05 3.96 18.80
C ALA A 1042 23.86 4.69 18.17
N LEU A 1043 24.07 5.44 17.07
CA LEU A 1043 23.00 6.07 16.29
C LEU A 1043 22.09 5.01 15.66
N ARG A 1044 22.68 4.02 14.99
CA ARG A 1044 21.95 2.92 14.32
C ARG A 1044 21.17 2.05 15.31
N ASP A 1045 21.69 1.90 16.53
CA ASP A 1045 21.04 1.16 17.63
C ASP A 1045 19.99 1.98 18.39
N GLY A 1046 19.70 3.21 17.96
CA GLY A 1046 18.68 4.07 18.58
C GLY A 1046 19.07 4.61 19.95
N GLN A 1047 20.35 4.61 20.30
CA GLN A 1047 20.85 5.09 21.60
C GLN A 1047 20.99 6.62 21.66
N ILE A 1048 20.90 7.30 20.51
CA ILE A 1048 21.01 8.75 20.37
C ILE A 1048 19.62 9.30 20.05
N ARG A 1049 19.11 10.26 20.84
CA ARG A 1049 17.76 10.82 20.60
C ARG A 1049 17.75 11.98 19.64
N ARG A 1050 18.84 12.76 19.59
CA ARG A 1050 18.97 13.92 18.72
C ARG A 1050 20.40 14.10 18.23
N VAL A 1051 20.53 14.45 16.95
CA VAL A 1051 21.79 14.74 16.27
C VAL A 1051 21.65 16.09 15.58
N ASP A 1052 22.40 17.08 16.04
CA ASP A 1052 22.50 18.37 15.35
C ASP A 1052 23.77 18.37 14.49
N VAL A 1053 23.61 18.59 13.18
CA VAL A 1053 24.68 18.65 12.18
C VAL A 1053 24.82 20.08 11.70
N GLU A 1054 25.99 20.68 11.94
CA GLU A 1054 26.27 22.03 11.44
C GLU A 1054 26.88 21.97 10.06
N LEU A 1055 26.32 22.77 9.16
CA LEU A 1055 26.76 22.91 7.78
C LEU A 1055 27.52 24.24 7.61
N GLY A 1056 28.65 24.22 6.90
CA GLY A 1056 29.42 25.43 6.58
C GLY A 1056 30.14 25.39 5.25
#